data_AF-A0A6T6VX58-F1
#
_entry.id   AF-A0A6T6VX58-F1
#
_cell.length_a   1.000
_cell.length_b   1.000
_cell.length_c   1.000
_cell.angle_alpha   90.00
_cell.angle_beta   90.00
_cell.angle_gamma   90.00
#
_symmetry.space_group_name_H-M   'P 1'
#
loop_
_entity.id
_entity.type
_entity.pdbx_description
1 polymer ?
#
loop_
_entity_poly.entity_id
_entity_poly.type
_entity_poly.pdbx_seq_one_letter_code
_entity_poly.pdbx_strand_id
1 'polypeptide(L)'
;MEEHLKNVQQELAHTQQLVDAKNKEIASEDHLKQLAEREAGRVRLELSKLETRAEAVQDEMNIVQNHVFKGNERLDRFKLQMNWNQEELEQWALAARQKEEDNLALEKYTRADESRIKELTLQIEKVTKAVSARRVELDEEVTETQAKQIELDKTAEEFRQLHAERQQLVRQWQEAIEAMRRRDEEIAAAGERFAQAKADIEEKQAILQDHVERLKQQQDDNTETESKIAMRERGVARLREEFQNAGLKLTEFRDEVEVLKNELQKAASDLMMKRSENVTLNGELEKAKDKLEVARKRFQSVKRQLETAMRGTDDVEAVAQLREDELKGKEGDLEAAEKELRALKEAMFRQSTELFALRQEESNLIAEISGAQAASKNLSAKIHKLDAQSLQQQELVYNAEFQIQQLERRVARASGERSDAERKVLNARIEALQKTLDEEKATEAMLQEQVKRVEDDFRATQRKQRELTKELERMAGRMDELTLANESAEALMKSRVREKEEVMVQHDVLKLEVRKLREALSARADEVYGLSNRKFQLEMSMEERKREITVHREVQRGQAKVSEEERHKVKMELQERKLKVEKLKAKFETLAKATTAGDDSDDDGEEHTQAYYVIKAAQKREELQREGDELDGLIRKAEREIRALENTLKHLNVRNTEYRASFHKADLGSREAQQARNLEEQVKTAKDALFRKKKELQRMQTDLEEDRRRVAQLDEQIASMEAHIEHLSQTQAQVEREEAEQRAAIEKAARRVEQLSTAHRVASGVPAATETLDEKAFMAQAVRDTNNNVLFTLGQLAREFPELQGSLAMAVQRYGLRMPSRPPSRAVTAD
;
A
#
# COMPACT_ATOMS: atom_id res chain seq x y z
N MET A 1 -210.54 -44.99 -3.11
CA MET A 1 -210.28 -43.63 -2.60
C MET A 1 -209.32 -43.66 -1.42
N GLU A 2 -209.71 -44.21 -0.26
CA GLU A 2 -208.87 -44.15 0.97
C GLU A 2 -207.49 -44.82 0.83
N GLU A 3 -207.38 -45.98 0.18
CA GLU A 3 -206.08 -46.62 -0.10
C GLU A 3 -205.16 -45.73 -0.97
N HIS A 4 -205.73 -45.02 -1.94
CA HIS A 4 -204.95 -44.09 -2.77
C HIS A 4 -204.44 -42.90 -1.96
N LEU A 5 -205.19 -42.43 -0.95
CA LEU A 5 -204.71 -41.39 -0.03
C LEU A 5 -203.54 -41.90 0.82
N LYS A 6 -203.63 -43.13 1.34
CA LYS A 6 -202.53 -43.78 2.08
C LYS A 6 -201.28 -43.95 1.21
N ASN A 7 -201.43 -44.41 -0.03
CA ASN A 7 -200.30 -44.56 -0.95
C ASN A 7 -199.66 -43.21 -1.27
N VAL A 8 -200.44 -42.15 -1.51
CA VAL A 8 -199.90 -40.79 -1.73
C VAL A 8 -199.20 -40.24 -0.47
N GLN A 9 -199.72 -40.50 0.73
CA GLN A 9 -199.05 -40.14 1.98
C GLN A 9 -197.74 -40.92 2.19
N GLN A 10 -197.71 -42.20 1.82
CA GLN A 10 -196.50 -43.03 1.88
C GLN A 10 -195.45 -42.57 0.86
N GLU A 11 -195.84 -42.26 -0.38
CA GLU A 11 -194.91 -41.70 -1.38
C GLU A 11 -194.42 -40.29 -1.01
N LEU A 12 -195.25 -39.47 -0.36
CA LEU A 12 -194.82 -38.19 0.19
C LEU A 12 -193.80 -38.39 1.34
N ALA A 13 -194.02 -39.38 2.21
CA ALA A 13 -193.03 -39.74 3.24
C ALA A 13 -191.73 -40.31 2.64
N HIS A 14 -191.80 -41.18 1.62
CA HIS A 14 -190.64 -41.70 0.91
C HIS A 14 -189.84 -40.57 0.23
N THR A 15 -190.51 -39.68 -0.50
CA THR A 15 -189.84 -38.55 -1.18
C THR A 15 -189.28 -37.53 -0.20
N GLN A 16 -189.95 -37.27 0.93
CA GLN A 16 -189.41 -36.45 2.01
C GLN A 16 -188.12 -37.06 2.59
N GLN A 17 -188.10 -38.37 2.86
CA GLN A 17 -186.90 -39.08 3.33
C GLN A 17 -185.76 -39.05 2.30
N LEU A 18 -186.09 -39.10 1.01
CA LEU A 18 -185.11 -39.06 -0.09
C LEU A 18 -184.52 -37.65 -0.28
N VAL A 19 -185.34 -36.60 -0.08
CA VAL A 19 -184.88 -35.20 0.02
C VAL A 19 -184.00 -34.99 1.26
N ASP A 20 -184.40 -35.51 2.42
CA ASP A 20 -183.60 -35.41 3.65
C ASP A 20 -182.27 -36.19 3.56
N ALA A 21 -182.24 -37.30 2.82
CA ALA A 21 -181.02 -38.00 2.47
C ALA A 21 -180.12 -37.15 1.56
N LYS A 22 -180.67 -36.57 0.48
CA LYS A 22 -179.90 -35.69 -0.40
C LYS A 22 -179.41 -34.41 0.25
N ASN A 23 -180.16 -33.82 1.19
CA ASN A 23 -179.70 -32.70 1.98
C ASN A 23 -178.51 -33.06 2.89
N LYS A 24 -178.48 -34.29 3.44
CA LYS A 24 -177.32 -34.81 4.20
C LYS A 24 -176.12 -35.11 3.30
N GLU A 25 -176.35 -35.65 2.10
CA GLU A 25 -175.29 -35.86 1.11
C GLU A 25 -174.66 -34.53 0.67
N ILE A 26 -175.45 -33.53 0.31
CA ILE A 26 -174.98 -32.17 -0.03
C ILE A 26 -174.17 -31.56 1.13
N ALA A 27 -174.66 -31.65 2.36
CA ALA A 27 -173.93 -31.18 3.54
C ALA A 27 -172.59 -31.92 3.75
N SER A 28 -172.51 -33.20 3.36
CA SER A 28 -171.26 -33.97 3.39
C SER A 28 -170.30 -33.60 2.26
N GLU A 29 -170.81 -33.32 1.06
CA GLU A 29 -170.03 -32.83 -0.09
C GLU A 29 -169.45 -31.44 0.17
N ASP A 30 -170.23 -30.51 0.73
CA ASP A 30 -169.75 -29.19 1.17
C ASP A 30 -168.70 -29.30 2.29
N HIS A 31 -168.86 -30.25 3.22
CA HIS A 31 -167.85 -30.50 4.26
C HIS A 31 -166.53 -31.04 3.67
N LEU A 32 -166.61 -32.00 2.74
CA LEU A 32 -165.46 -32.55 2.01
C LEU A 32 -164.78 -31.47 1.15
N LYS A 33 -165.55 -30.60 0.50
CA LYS A 33 -165.05 -29.45 -0.25
C LYS A 33 -164.33 -28.45 0.65
N GLN A 34 -164.89 -28.08 1.81
CA GLN A 34 -164.21 -27.21 2.78
C GLN A 34 -162.91 -27.82 3.32
N LEU A 35 -162.86 -29.14 3.51
CA LEU A 35 -161.62 -29.86 3.85
C LEU A 35 -160.58 -29.76 2.72
N ALA A 36 -160.99 -30.02 1.48
CA ALA A 36 -160.13 -29.93 0.30
C ALA A 36 -159.61 -28.49 0.06
N GLU A 37 -160.45 -27.47 0.24
CA GLU A 37 -160.06 -26.05 0.13
C GLU A 37 -159.07 -25.65 1.24
N ARG A 38 -159.25 -26.14 2.48
CA ARG A 38 -158.31 -25.91 3.59
C ARG A 38 -156.96 -26.57 3.35
N GLU A 39 -156.93 -27.84 2.92
CA GLU A 39 -155.67 -28.52 2.57
C GLU A 39 -155.00 -27.88 1.33
N ALA A 40 -155.76 -27.49 0.30
CA ALA A 40 -155.22 -26.75 -0.84
C ALA A 40 -154.69 -25.35 -0.47
N GLY A 41 -155.24 -24.71 0.58
CA GLY A 41 -154.71 -23.48 1.17
C GLY A 41 -153.42 -23.73 1.95
N ARG A 42 -153.40 -24.78 2.78
CA ARG A 42 -152.23 -25.23 3.55
C ARG A 42 -151.06 -25.60 2.63
N VAL A 43 -151.29 -26.40 1.59
CA VAL A 43 -150.27 -26.81 0.62
C VAL A 43 -149.69 -25.59 -0.11
N ARG A 44 -150.50 -24.57 -0.45
CA ARG A 44 -149.98 -23.31 -1.01
C ARG A 44 -149.11 -22.54 -0.02
N LEU A 45 -149.45 -22.52 1.28
CA LEU A 45 -148.63 -21.93 2.33
C LEU A 45 -147.31 -22.71 2.56
N GLU A 46 -147.35 -24.04 2.46
CA GLU A 46 -146.16 -24.89 2.53
C GLU A 46 -145.27 -24.70 1.29
N LEU A 47 -145.83 -24.58 0.09
CA LEU A 47 -145.11 -24.28 -1.14
C LEU A 47 -144.34 -22.95 -1.05
N SER A 48 -145.01 -21.86 -0.64
CA SER A 48 -144.38 -20.54 -0.49
C SER A 48 -143.25 -20.53 0.55
N LYS A 49 -143.35 -21.35 1.61
CA LYS A 49 -142.26 -21.56 2.58
C LYS A 49 -141.09 -22.38 2.03
N LEU A 50 -141.31 -23.21 1.02
CA LEU A 50 -140.26 -23.95 0.30
C LEU A 50 -139.60 -23.08 -0.77
N GLU A 51 -140.37 -22.24 -1.47
CA GLU A 51 -139.88 -21.26 -2.46
C GLU A 51 -138.93 -20.24 -1.79
N THR A 52 -139.39 -19.55 -0.74
CA THR A 52 -138.57 -18.61 0.04
C THR A 52 -137.35 -19.25 0.69
N ARG A 53 -137.41 -20.56 1.00
CA ARG A 53 -136.24 -21.33 1.47
C ARG A 53 -135.28 -21.68 0.35
N ALA A 54 -135.77 -21.98 -0.86
CA ALA A 54 -134.95 -22.23 -2.03
C ALA A 54 -134.20 -20.96 -2.48
N GLU A 55 -134.86 -19.80 -2.44
CA GLU A 55 -134.22 -18.49 -2.66
C GLU A 55 -133.09 -18.25 -1.65
N ALA A 56 -133.34 -18.44 -0.35
CA ALA A 56 -132.32 -18.27 0.68
C ALA A 56 -131.11 -19.23 0.49
N VAL A 57 -131.36 -20.49 0.12
CA VAL A 57 -130.29 -21.46 -0.18
C VAL A 57 -129.54 -21.09 -1.46
N GLN A 58 -130.21 -20.52 -2.46
CA GLN A 58 -129.56 -20.02 -3.67
C GLN A 58 -128.65 -18.83 -3.36
N ASP A 59 -129.05 -17.91 -2.47
CA ASP A 59 -128.20 -16.80 -2.04
C ASP A 59 -127.00 -17.27 -1.18
N GLU A 60 -127.19 -18.24 -0.28
CA GLU A 60 -126.07 -18.88 0.42
C GLU A 60 -125.10 -19.56 -0.56
N MET A 61 -125.62 -20.26 -1.58
CA MET A 61 -124.81 -20.86 -2.65
C MET A 61 -124.07 -19.80 -3.48
N ASN A 62 -124.71 -18.69 -3.83
CA ASN A 62 -124.10 -17.56 -4.53
C ASN A 62 -122.95 -16.96 -3.69
N ILE A 63 -123.15 -16.81 -2.37
CA ILE A 63 -122.12 -16.32 -1.44
C ILE A 63 -120.95 -17.31 -1.37
N VAL A 64 -121.22 -18.61 -1.23
CA VAL A 64 -120.18 -19.66 -1.18
C VAL A 64 -119.38 -19.70 -2.50
N GLN A 65 -120.03 -19.63 -3.66
CA GLN A 65 -119.34 -19.55 -4.96
C GLN A 65 -118.43 -18.32 -5.06
N ASN A 66 -118.90 -17.15 -4.62
CA ASN A 66 -118.09 -15.94 -4.55
C ASN A 66 -116.87 -16.06 -3.61
N HIS A 67 -117.02 -16.80 -2.50
CA HIS A 67 -115.90 -17.11 -1.60
C HIS A 67 -114.91 -18.10 -2.20
N VAL A 68 -115.39 -19.15 -2.90
CA VAL A 68 -114.53 -20.11 -3.62
C VAL A 68 -113.75 -19.42 -4.74
N PHE A 69 -114.39 -18.55 -5.53
CA PHE A 69 -113.71 -17.80 -6.60
C PHE A 69 -112.59 -16.91 -6.03
N LYS A 70 -112.87 -16.12 -4.98
CA LYS A 70 -111.87 -15.29 -4.29
C LYS A 70 -110.80 -16.14 -3.56
N GLY A 71 -111.12 -17.37 -3.20
CA GLY A 71 -110.18 -18.36 -2.67
C GLY A 71 -109.19 -18.81 -3.74
N ASN A 72 -109.69 -19.25 -4.90
CA ASN A 72 -108.88 -19.66 -6.05
C ASN A 72 -107.99 -18.53 -6.55
N GLU A 73 -108.53 -17.31 -6.70
CA GLU A 73 -107.73 -16.15 -7.13
C GLU A 73 -106.55 -15.85 -6.19
N ARG A 74 -106.75 -16.01 -4.87
CA ARG A 74 -105.66 -15.90 -3.88
C ARG A 74 -104.68 -17.07 -3.96
N LEU A 75 -105.17 -18.28 -4.18
CA LEU A 75 -104.36 -19.49 -4.30
C LEU A 75 -103.46 -19.41 -5.55
N ASP A 76 -103.96 -18.90 -6.66
CA ASP A 76 -103.17 -18.71 -7.89
C ASP A 76 -102.18 -17.55 -7.79
N ARG A 77 -102.51 -16.46 -7.08
CA ARG A 77 -101.53 -15.44 -6.67
C ARG A 77 -100.42 -16.04 -5.80
N PHE A 78 -100.75 -16.94 -4.86
CA PHE A 78 -99.74 -17.62 -4.04
C PHE A 78 -98.90 -18.63 -4.85
N LYS A 79 -99.45 -19.33 -5.84
CA LYS A 79 -98.66 -20.15 -6.78
C LYS A 79 -97.65 -19.28 -7.54
N LEU A 80 -98.09 -18.15 -8.10
CA LEU A 80 -97.21 -17.25 -8.84
C LEU A 80 -96.07 -16.72 -7.95
N GLN A 81 -96.39 -16.33 -6.72
CA GLN A 81 -95.38 -15.91 -5.74
C GLN A 81 -94.46 -17.06 -5.31
N MET A 82 -94.98 -18.28 -5.16
CA MET A 82 -94.17 -19.46 -4.81
C MET A 82 -93.18 -19.81 -5.93
N ASN A 83 -93.62 -19.76 -7.20
CA ASN A 83 -92.73 -19.96 -8.35
C ASN A 83 -91.64 -18.88 -8.40
N TRP A 84 -91.99 -17.60 -8.26
CA TRP A 84 -90.99 -16.51 -8.25
C TRP A 84 -90.00 -16.65 -7.08
N ASN A 85 -90.49 -16.93 -5.87
CA ASN A 85 -89.62 -17.20 -4.72
C ASN A 85 -88.69 -18.41 -4.94
N GLN A 86 -89.13 -19.43 -5.70
CA GLN A 86 -88.30 -20.57 -6.06
C GLN A 86 -87.26 -20.20 -7.12
N GLU A 87 -87.63 -19.49 -8.18
CA GLU A 87 -86.71 -18.98 -9.22
C GLU A 87 -85.64 -18.06 -8.62
N GLU A 88 -86.02 -17.20 -7.66
CA GLU A 88 -85.09 -16.36 -6.91
C GLU A 88 -84.15 -17.20 -6.04
N LEU A 89 -84.67 -18.20 -5.30
CA LEU A 89 -83.86 -19.08 -4.46
C LEU A 89 -82.86 -19.90 -5.31
N GLU A 90 -83.27 -20.39 -6.47
CA GLU A 90 -82.40 -21.12 -7.41
C GLU A 90 -81.30 -20.20 -8.00
N GLN A 91 -81.62 -18.94 -8.30
CA GLN A 91 -80.64 -17.93 -8.72
C GLN A 91 -79.63 -17.61 -7.61
N TRP A 92 -80.09 -17.39 -6.36
CA TRP A 92 -79.18 -17.17 -5.22
C TRP A 92 -78.31 -18.38 -4.91
N ALA A 93 -78.85 -19.60 -5.00
CA ALA A 93 -78.08 -20.83 -4.83
C ALA A 93 -77.00 -21.01 -5.92
N LEU A 94 -77.33 -20.70 -7.18
CA LEU A 94 -76.37 -20.73 -8.29
C LEU A 94 -75.28 -19.67 -8.11
N ALA A 95 -75.64 -18.44 -7.73
CA ALA A 95 -74.69 -17.35 -7.50
C ALA A 95 -73.77 -17.61 -6.29
N ALA A 96 -74.30 -18.17 -5.20
CA ALA A 96 -73.51 -18.59 -4.05
C ALA A 96 -72.49 -19.67 -4.44
N ARG A 97 -72.95 -20.72 -5.15
CA ARG A 97 -72.08 -21.79 -5.64
C ARG A 97 -70.99 -21.28 -6.59
N GLN A 98 -71.32 -20.38 -7.51
CA GLN A 98 -70.31 -19.73 -8.37
C GLN A 98 -69.26 -18.97 -7.55
N LYS A 99 -69.65 -18.32 -6.45
CA LYS A 99 -68.69 -17.64 -5.56
C LYS A 99 -67.86 -18.59 -4.71
N GLU A 100 -68.39 -19.76 -4.33
CA GLU A 100 -67.59 -20.83 -3.72
C GLU A 100 -66.57 -21.40 -4.73
N GLU A 101 -66.98 -21.65 -5.97
CA GLU A 101 -66.10 -22.14 -7.04
C GLU A 101 -65.02 -21.09 -7.42
N ASP A 102 -65.36 -19.79 -7.47
CA ASP A 102 -64.39 -18.67 -7.60
C ASP A 102 -63.39 -18.63 -6.44
N ASN A 103 -63.87 -18.69 -5.20
CA ASN A 103 -63.00 -18.64 -4.01
C ASN A 103 -62.04 -19.84 -3.95
N LEU A 104 -62.52 -21.04 -4.32
CA LEU A 104 -61.70 -22.24 -4.44
C LEU A 104 -60.69 -22.17 -5.60
N ALA A 105 -60.95 -21.36 -6.64
CA ALA A 105 -59.97 -21.07 -7.68
C ALA A 105 -58.90 -20.09 -7.17
N LEU A 106 -59.31 -19.00 -6.49
CA LEU A 106 -58.41 -18.03 -5.86
C LEU A 106 -57.49 -18.71 -4.84
N GLU A 107 -57.99 -19.59 -3.99
CA GLU A 107 -57.16 -20.30 -3.00
C GLU A 107 -56.17 -21.29 -3.65
N LYS A 108 -56.48 -21.84 -4.82
CA LYS A 108 -55.51 -22.64 -5.60
C LYS A 108 -54.41 -21.75 -6.17
N TYR A 109 -54.75 -20.56 -6.66
CA TYR A 109 -53.76 -19.61 -7.17
C TYR A 109 -52.86 -19.08 -6.04
N THR A 110 -53.40 -18.68 -4.88
CA THR A 110 -52.55 -18.20 -3.76
C THR A 110 -51.61 -19.29 -3.25
N ARG A 111 -52.06 -20.55 -3.15
CA ARG A 111 -51.19 -21.69 -2.78
C ARG A 111 -50.11 -21.97 -3.84
N ALA A 112 -50.42 -21.78 -5.13
CA ALA A 112 -49.44 -21.89 -6.21
C ALA A 112 -48.40 -20.76 -6.15
N ASP A 113 -48.84 -19.51 -5.97
CA ASP A 113 -47.98 -18.34 -5.82
C ASP A 113 -47.11 -18.45 -4.57
N GLU A 114 -47.65 -18.90 -3.44
CA GLU A 114 -46.88 -19.22 -2.24
C GLU A 114 -45.76 -20.24 -2.50
N SER A 115 -46.07 -21.31 -3.25
CA SER A 115 -45.06 -22.32 -3.62
C SER A 115 -43.97 -21.70 -4.50
N ARG A 116 -44.35 -20.83 -5.44
CA ARG A 116 -43.43 -20.16 -6.34
C ARG A 116 -42.57 -19.11 -5.64
N ILE A 117 -43.12 -18.40 -4.65
CA ILE A 117 -42.39 -17.49 -3.78
C ILE A 117 -41.35 -18.28 -2.98
N LYS A 118 -41.70 -19.44 -2.41
CA LYS A 118 -40.75 -20.30 -1.68
C LYS A 118 -39.62 -20.82 -2.59
N GLU A 119 -39.92 -21.21 -3.83
CA GLU A 119 -38.89 -21.56 -4.83
C GLU A 119 -37.96 -20.38 -5.15
N LEU A 120 -38.51 -19.19 -5.42
CA LEU A 120 -37.74 -18.00 -5.78
C LEU A 120 -36.88 -17.51 -4.62
N THR A 121 -37.39 -17.52 -3.38
CA THR A 121 -36.60 -17.22 -2.18
C THR A 121 -35.42 -18.18 -2.03
N LEU A 122 -35.63 -19.49 -2.22
CA LEU A 122 -34.55 -20.48 -2.19
C LEU A 122 -33.53 -20.31 -3.32
N GLN A 123 -33.96 -19.85 -4.50
CA GLN A 123 -33.04 -19.49 -5.60
C GLN A 123 -32.21 -18.25 -5.26
N ILE A 124 -32.83 -17.20 -4.70
CA ILE A 124 -32.15 -16.00 -4.23
C ILE A 124 -31.10 -16.37 -3.18
N GLU A 125 -31.45 -17.16 -2.17
CA GLU A 125 -30.51 -17.60 -1.13
C GLU A 125 -29.31 -18.38 -1.70
N LYS A 126 -29.55 -19.30 -2.64
CA LYS A 126 -28.49 -20.05 -3.34
C LYS A 126 -27.57 -19.14 -4.15
N VAL A 127 -28.13 -18.17 -4.89
CA VAL A 127 -27.34 -17.19 -5.65
C VAL A 127 -26.55 -16.27 -4.72
N THR A 128 -27.14 -15.82 -3.61
CA THR A 128 -26.44 -15.01 -2.59
C THR A 128 -25.27 -15.78 -1.99
N LYS A 129 -25.45 -17.06 -1.62
CA LYS A 129 -24.38 -17.93 -1.11
C LYS A 129 -23.28 -18.18 -2.15
N ALA A 130 -23.63 -18.35 -3.42
CA ALA A 130 -22.67 -18.46 -4.52
C ALA A 130 -21.88 -17.15 -4.74
N VAL A 131 -22.53 -15.99 -4.64
CA VAL A 131 -21.88 -14.68 -4.75
C VAL A 131 -20.95 -14.42 -3.57
N SER A 132 -21.31 -14.79 -2.34
CA SER A 132 -20.39 -14.69 -1.20
C SER A 132 -19.19 -15.62 -1.33
N ALA A 133 -19.39 -16.86 -1.82
CA ALA A 133 -18.28 -17.80 -2.05
C ALA A 133 -17.32 -17.27 -3.13
N ARG A 134 -17.84 -16.85 -4.29
CA ARG A 134 -17.03 -16.23 -5.36
C ARG A 134 -16.34 -14.94 -4.95
N ARG A 135 -16.87 -14.22 -3.96
CA ARG A 135 -16.17 -13.06 -3.38
C ARG A 135 -15.00 -13.48 -2.50
N VAL A 136 -15.16 -14.50 -1.65
CA VAL A 136 -14.05 -15.03 -0.85
C VAL A 136 -12.94 -15.57 -1.76
N GLU A 137 -13.27 -16.37 -2.78
CA GLU A 137 -12.30 -16.84 -3.79
C GLU A 137 -11.56 -15.68 -4.48
N LEU A 138 -12.26 -14.58 -4.80
CA LEU A 138 -11.65 -13.40 -5.41
C LEU A 138 -10.74 -12.64 -4.44
N ASP A 139 -11.17 -12.47 -3.18
CA ASP A 139 -10.37 -11.82 -2.14
C ASP A 139 -9.11 -12.67 -1.84
N GLU A 140 -9.22 -14.00 -1.85
CA GLU A 140 -8.09 -14.95 -1.74
C GLU A 140 -7.11 -14.83 -2.93
N GLU A 141 -7.57 -14.96 -4.18
CA GLU A 141 -6.75 -14.81 -5.39
C GLU A 141 -6.06 -13.42 -5.48
N VAL A 142 -6.72 -12.36 -4.99
CA VAL A 142 -6.12 -11.02 -4.87
C VAL A 142 -4.99 -11.02 -3.84
N THR A 143 -5.15 -11.66 -2.68
CA THR A 143 -4.05 -11.75 -1.69
C THR A 143 -2.89 -12.62 -2.17
N GLU A 144 -3.15 -13.74 -2.87
CA GLU A 144 -2.09 -14.57 -3.43
C GLU A 144 -1.35 -13.86 -4.58
N THR A 145 -2.06 -13.10 -5.40
CA THR A 145 -1.46 -12.25 -6.46
C THR A 145 -0.59 -11.14 -5.85
N GLN A 146 -1.05 -10.48 -4.78
CA GLN A 146 -0.27 -9.47 -4.06
C GLN A 146 0.98 -10.08 -3.40
N ALA A 147 0.87 -11.27 -2.78
CA ALA A 147 2.00 -11.97 -2.21
C ALA A 147 3.06 -12.32 -3.27
N LYS A 148 2.65 -12.92 -4.39
CA LYS A 148 3.52 -13.21 -5.55
C LYS A 148 4.16 -11.94 -6.13
N GLN A 149 3.45 -10.82 -6.16
CA GLN A 149 4.03 -9.55 -6.62
C GLN A 149 5.09 -9.02 -5.64
N ILE A 150 4.86 -9.11 -4.33
CA ILE A 150 5.88 -8.76 -3.32
C ILE A 150 7.11 -9.68 -3.42
N GLU A 151 6.92 -10.97 -3.69
CA GLU A 151 8.04 -11.90 -3.95
C GLU A 151 8.81 -11.55 -5.24
N LEU A 152 8.12 -11.15 -6.31
CA LEU A 152 8.75 -10.69 -7.56
C LEU A 152 9.50 -9.36 -7.38
N ASP A 153 8.94 -8.39 -6.67
CA ASP A 153 9.61 -7.12 -6.38
C ASP A 153 10.84 -7.34 -5.48
N LYS A 154 10.72 -8.19 -4.45
CA LYS A 154 11.83 -8.57 -3.56
C LYS A 154 12.94 -9.32 -4.30
N THR A 155 12.61 -10.31 -5.14
CA THR A 155 13.62 -11.02 -5.95
C THR A 155 14.24 -10.11 -7.01
N ALA A 156 13.52 -9.11 -7.51
CA ALA A 156 14.09 -8.06 -8.37
C ALA A 156 15.00 -7.09 -7.59
N GLU A 157 14.79 -6.86 -6.29
CA GLU A 157 15.71 -6.13 -5.42
C GLU A 157 16.96 -6.95 -5.09
N GLU A 158 16.81 -8.22 -4.71
CA GLU A 158 17.91 -9.16 -4.49
C GLU A 158 18.77 -9.31 -5.76
N PHE A 159 18.15 -9.41 -6.94
CA PHE A 159 18.88 -9.42 -8.21
C PHE A 159 19.63 -8.11 -8.48
N ARG A 160 19.06 -6.95 -8.12
CA ARG A 160 19.75 -5.65 -8.22
C ARG A 160 20.94 -5.57 -7.27
N GLN A 161 20.81 -6.08 -6.04
CA GLN A 161 21.90 -6.16 -5.06
C GLN A 161 23.02 -7.09 -5.55
N LEU A 162 22.70 -8.34 -5.90
CA LEU A 162 23.66 -9.31 -6.44
C LEU A 162 24.34 -8.81 -7.73
N HIS A 163 23.66 -8.03 -8.57
CA HIS A 163 24.27 -7.42 -9.74
C HIS A 163 25.26 -6.30 -9.37
N ALA A 164 24.94 -5.48 -8.37
CA ALA A 164 25.85 -4.45 -7.86
C ALA A 164 27.09 -5.06 -7.19
N GLU A 165 26.90 -6.07 -6.34
CA GLU A 165 27.98 -6.87 -5.73
C GLU A 165 28.87 -7.51 -6.80
N ARG A 166 28.27 -8.12 -7.84
CA ARG A 166 29.00 -8.68 -8.97
C ARG A 166 29.82 -7.62 -9.72
N GLN A 167 29.28 -6.43 -9.96
CA GLN A 167 30.05 -5.33 -10.58
C GLN A 167 31.20 -4.87 -9.67
N GLN A 168 30.98 -4.77 -8.36
CA GLN A 168 32.03 -4.43 -7.40
C GLN A 168 33.13 -5.50 -7.34
N LEU A 169 32.77 -6.79 -7.38
CA LEU A 169 33.72 -7.90 -7.41
C LEU A 169 34.53 -7.93 -8.72
N VAL A 170 33.88 -7.70 -9.86
CA VAL A 170 34.55 -7.58 -11.17
C VAL A 170 35.51 -6.39 -11.17
N ARG A 171 35.12 -5.25 -10.57
CA ARG A 171 35.97 -4.08 -10.44
C ARG A 171 37.18 -4.35 -9.54
N GLN A 172 36.98 -4.97 -8.37
CA GLN A 172 38.08 -5.38 -7.48
C GLN A 172 39.03 -6.36 -8.18
N TRP A 173 38.51 -7.27 -9.02
CA TRP A 173 39.31 -8.20 -9.81
C TRP A 173 40.11 -7.50 -10.92
N GLN A 174 39.53 -6.50 -11.59
CA GLN A 174 40.23 -5.63 -12.54
C GLN A 174 41.33 -4.81 -11.86
N GLU A 175 41.03 -4.18 -10.73
CA GLU A 175 41.98 -3.41 -9.92
C GLU A 175 43.13 -4.30 -9.39
N ALA A 176 42.83 -5.57 -9.04
CA ALA A 176 43.84 -6.56 -8.66
C ALA A 176 44.71 -7.01 -9.85
N ILE A 177 44.15 -7.17 -11.05
CA ILE A 177 44.91 -7.47 -12.28
C ILE A 177 45.79 -6.28 -12.68
N GLU A 178 45.30 -5.05 -12.59
CA GLU A 178 46.15 -3.86 -12.81
C GLU A 178 47.28 -3.76 -11.79
N ALA A 179 47.02 -4.04 -10.51
CA ALA A 179 48.05 -4.06 -9.48
C ALA A 179 49.07 -5.19 -9.68
N MET A 180 48.64 -6.36 -10.16
CA MET A 180 49.51 -7.47 -10.54
C MET A 180 50.39 -7.09 -11.73
N ARG A 181 49.79 -6.58 -12.82
CA ARG A 181 50.52 -6.14 -14.01
C ARG A 181 51.54 -5.04 -13.71
N ARG A 182 51.19 -4.04 -12.88
CA ARG A 182 52.13 -3.01 -12.42
C ARG A 182 53.28 -3.61 -11.63
N ARG A 183 53.02 -4.62 -10.79
CA ARG A 183 54.09 -5.36 -10.09
C ARG A 183 54.95 -6.18 -11.04
N ASP A 184 54.40 -6.79 -12.07
CA ASP A 184 55.18 -7.51 -13.08
C ASP A 184 56.07 -6.54 -13.88
N GLU A 185 55.57 -5.33 -14.20
CA GLU A 185 56.34 -4.23 -14.80
C GLU A 185 57.43 -3.71 -13.84
N GLU A 186 57.14 -3.52 -12.55
CA GLU A 186 58.12 -3.16 -11.51
C GLU A 186 59.19 -4.24 -11.33
N ILE A 187 58.80 -5.52 -11.33
CA ILE A 187 59.71 -6.67 -11.20
C ILE A 187 60.58 -6.81 -12.46
N ALA A 188 60.03 -6.59 -13.66
CA ALA A 188 60.80 -6.56 -14.89
C ALA A 188 61.84 -5.43 -14.88
N ALA A 189 61.43 -4.19 -14.54
CA ALA A 189 62.34 -3.06 -14.43
C ALA A 189 63.39 -3.22 -13.30
N ALA A 190 63.03 -3.88 -12.20
CA ALA A 190 63.99 -4.25 -11.15
C ALA A 190 64.96 -5.35 -11.62
N GLY A 191 64.49 -6.32 -12.41
CA GLY A 191 65.28 -7.37 -13.04
C GLY A 191 66.28 -6.81 -14.06
N GLU A 192 65.86 -5.87 -14.91
CA GLU A 192 66.74 -5.14 -15.83
C GLU A 192 67.83 -4.36 -15.08
N ARG A 193 67.45 -3.60 -14.04
CA ARG A 193 68.41 -2.88 -13.18
C ARG A 193 69.36 -3.83 -12.46
N PHE A 194 68.90 -5.01 -12.04
CA PHE A 194 69.74 -6.03 -11.42
C PHE A 194 70.70 -6.66 -12.45
N ALA A 195 70.23 -6.92 -13.68
CA ALA A 195 71.08 -7.41 -14.77
C ALA A 195 72.15 -6.38 -15.17
N GLN A 196 71.78 -5.09 -15.27
CA GLN A 196 72.71 -3.98 -15.49
C GLN A 196 73.73 -3.88 -14.33
N ALA A 197 73.28 -3.84 -13.08
CA ALA A 197 74.16 -3.78 -11.91
C ALA A 197 75.07 -5.02 -11.80
N LYS A 198 74.62 -6.19 -12.24
CA LYS A 198 75.43 -7.42 -12.31
C LYS A 198 76.48 -7.33 -13.42
N ALA A 199 76.13 -6.79 -14.60
CA ALA A 199 77.09 -6.53 -15.67
C ALA A 199 78.14 -5.48 -15.27
N ASP A 200 77.72 -4.38 -14.63
CA ASP A 200 78.60 -3.37 -14.02
C ASP A 200 79.58 -3.98 -13.00
N ILE A 201 79.11 -4.96 -12.20
CA ILE A 201 79.93 -5.67 -11.22
C ILE A 201 80.90 -6.63 -11.93
N GLU A 202 80.48 -7.34 -12.97
CA GLU A 202 81.32 -8.24 -13.75
C GLU A 202 82.41 -7.46 -14.54
N GLU A 203 82.06 -6.32 -15.14
CA GLU A 203 83.03 -5.41 -15.77
C GLU A 203 84.02 -4.84 -14.73
N LYS A 204 83.52 -4.38 -13.57
CA LYS A 204 84.41 -3.88 -12.50
C LYS A 204 85.25 -4.98 -11.87
N GLN A 205 84.79 -6.23 -11.84
CA GLN A 205 85.59 -7.37 -11.40
C GLN A 205 86.68 -7.72 -12.41
N ALA A 206 86.39 -7.67 -13.72
CA ALA A 206 87.41 -7.81 -14.77
C ALA A 206 88.46 -6.68 -14.68
N ILE A 207 88.03 -5.42 -14.56
CA ILE A 207 88.93 -4.27 -14.37
C ILE A 207 89.75 -4.41 -13.08
N LEU A 208 89.17 -4.94 -12.00
CA LEU A 208 89.90 -5.21 -10.75
C LEU A 208 90.92 -6.35 -10.94
N GLN A 209 90.60 -7.38 -11.71
CA GLN A 209 91.53 -8.47 -12.04
C GLN A 209 92.70 -7.94 -12.89
N ASP A 210 92.44 -7.20 -13.97
CA ASP A 210 93.46 -6.49 -14.76
C ASP A 210 94.37 -5.62 -13.87
N HIS A 211 93.78 -4.89 -12.91
CA HIS A 211 94.56 -4.09 -11.96
C HIS A 211 95.36 -4.93 -10.96
N VAL A 212 94.87 -6.08 -10.51
CA VAL A 212 95.58 -7.00 -9.61
C VAL A 212 96.71 -7.72 -10.34
N GLU A 213 96.50 -8.19 -11.57
CA GLU A 213 97.55 -8.80 -12.40
C GLU A 213 98.62 -7.78 -12.75
N ARG A 214 98.24 -6.56 -13.13
CA ARG A 214 99.18 -5.46 -13.39
C ARG A 214 99.95 -5.02 -12.14
N LEU A 215 99.30 -4.97 -10.98
CA LEU A 215 99.96 -4.69 -9.70
C LEU A 215 100.98 -5.79 -9.37
N LYS A 216 100.60 -7.06 -9.55
CA LYS A 216 101.49 -8.21 -9.34
C LYS A 216 102.68 -8.16 -10.31
N GLN A 217 102.46 -7.89 -11.59
CA GLN A 217 103.54 -7.75 -12.57
C GLN A 217 104.49 -6.62 -12.18
N GLN A 218 103.98 -5.47 -11.70
CA GLN A 218 104.82 -4.39 -11.17
C GLN A 218 105.55 -4.75 -9.86
N GLN A 219 104.99 -5.64 -9.02
CA GLN A 219 105.69 -6.19 -7.85
C GLN A 219 106.81 -7.14 -8.28
N ASP A 220 106.54 -8.05 -9.23
CA ASP A 220 107.53 -8.97 -9.78
C ASP A 220 108.69 -8.19 -10.46
N ASP A 221 108.39 -7.19 -11.30
CA ASP A 221 109.35 -6.25 -11.91
C ASP A 221 110.18 -5.48 -10.85
N ASN A 222 109.54 -5.04 -9.75
CA ASN A 222 110.24 -4.38 -8.65
C ASN A 222 111.20 -5.34 -7.93
N THR A 223 110.78 -6.59 -7.63
CA THR A 223 111.70 -7.57 -7.00
C THR A 223 112.87 -7.94 -7.92
N GLU A 224 112.65 -8.00 -9.24
CA GLU A 224 113.72 -8.26 -10.21
C GLU A 224 114.70 -7.08 -10.30
N THR A 225 114.21 -5.83 -10.23
CA THR A 225 115.05 -4.63 -10.22
C THR A 225 115.77 -4.43 -8.89
N GLU A 226 115.16 -4.71 -7.75
CA GLU A 226 115.83 -4.77 -6.44
C GLU A 226 116.93 -5.84 -6.43
N SER A 227 116.68 -7.02 -6.99
CA SER A 227 117.69 -8.07 -7.15
C SER A 227 118.87 -7.62 -8.03
N LYS A 228 118.59 -6.94 -9.15
CA LYS A 228 119.60 -6.32 -10.01
C LYS A 228 120.40 -5.23 -9.28
N ILE A 229 119.75 -4.41 -8.45
CA ILE A 229 120.42 -3.39 -7.60
C ILE A 229 121.34 -4.08 -6.59
N ALA A 230 120.84 -5.03 -5.80
CA ALA A 230 121.62 -5.77 -4.80
C ALA A 230 122.78 -6.58 -5.41
N MET A 231 122.71 -6.94 -6.71
CA MET A 231 123.83 -7.51 -7.45
C MET A 231 124.86 -6.45 -7.87
N ARG A 232 124.41 -5.28 -8.34
CA ARG A 232 125.27 -4.14 -8.69
C ARG A 232 125.99 -3.56 -7.48
N GLU A 233 125.31 -3.42 -6.34
CA GLU A 233 125.89 -2.96 -5.07
C GLU A 233 126.99 -3.90 -4.58
N ARG A 234 126.80 -5.22 -4.65
CA ARG A 234 127.85 -6.21 -4.36
C ARG A 234 129.04 -6.10 -5.33
N GLY A 235 128.81 -5.72 -6.58
CA GLY A 235 129.87 -5.37 -7.53
C GLY A 235 130.64 -4.11 -7.14
N VAL A 236 129.93 -3.03 -6.76
CA VAL A 236 130.54 -1.77 -6.30
C VAL A 236 131.31 -1.96 -4.98
N ALA A 237 130.84 -2.82 -4.08
CA ALA A 237 131.54 -3.17 -2.84
C ALA A 237 132.91 -3.81 -3.13
N ARG A 238 132.97 -4.82 -4.02
CA ARG A 238 134.25 -5.42 -4.45
C ARG A 238 135.17 -4.40 -5.10
N LEU A 239 134.67 -3.56 -6.01
CA LEU A 239 135.49 -2.54 -6.68
C LEU A 239 136.04 -1.49 -5.69
N ARG A 240 135.34 -1.19 -4.59
CA ARG A 240 135.84 -0.34 -3.50
C ARG A 240 136.93 -1.04 -2.68
N GLU A 241 136.77 -2.32 -2.38
CA GLU A 241 137.76 -3.14 -1.67
C GLU A 241 139.04 -3.33 -2.51
N GLU A 242 138.91 -3.62 -3.80
CA GLU A 242 140.01 -3.67 -4.78
C GLU A 242 140.74 -2.31 -4.87
N PHE A 243 139.99 -1.19 -4.92
CA PHE A 243 140.56 0.15 -4.93
C PHE A 243 141.30 0.50 -3.63
N GLN A 244 140.77 0.14 -2.46
CA GLN A 244 141.48 0.33 -1.18
C GLN A 244 142.78 -0.49 -1.12
N ASN A 245 142.74 -1.76 -1.56
CA ASN A 245 143.93 -2.61 -1.62
C ASN A 245 144.99 -2.11 -2.63
N ALA A 246 144.56 -1.51 -3.74
CA ALA A 246 145.46 -0.84 -4.69
C ALA A 246 146.06 0.45 -4.09
N GLY A 247 145.26 1.22 -3.33
CA GLY A 247 145.71 2.42 -2.63
C GLY A 247 146.78 2.13 -1.58
N LEU A 248 146.60 1.08 -0.77
CA LEU A 248 147.58 0.65 0.24
C LEU A 248 148.93 0.28 -0.39
N LYS A 249 148.94 -0.48 -1.48
CA LYS A 249 150.17 -0.82 -2.23
C LYS A 249 150.85 0.41 -2.82
N LEU A 250 150.07 1.42 -3.23
CA LEU A 250 150.61 2.67 -3.76
C LEU A 250 151.22 3.57 -2.66
N THR A 251 150.78 3.44 -1.41
CA THR A 251 151.50 4.01 -0.26
C THR A 251 152.77 3.21 0.09
N GLU A 252 152.73 1.88 0.10
CA GLU A 252 153.92 1.04 0.36
C GLU A 252 155.06 1.36 -0.63
N PHE A 253 154.78 1.37 -1.94
CA PHE A 253 155.79 1.75 -2.96
C PHE A 253 156.25 3.21 -2.87
N ARG A 254 155.44 4.11 -2.32
CA ARG A 254 155.84 5.51 -2.12
C ARG A 254 156.86 5.62 -0.99
N ASP A 255 156.63 4.91 0.10
CA ASP A 255 157.51 4.92 1.27
C ASP A 255 158.87 4.27 0.93
N GLU A 256 158.88 3.18 0.13
CA GLU A 256 160.11 2.61 -0.45
C GLU A 256 160.91 3.63 -1.28
N VAL A 257 160.22 4.41 -2.13
CA VAL A 257 160.85 5.46 -2.95
C VAL A 257 161.38 6.63 -2.11
N GLU A 258 160.75 6.96 -0.98
CA GLU A 258 161.26 7.97 -0.05
C GLU A 258 162.48 7.45 0.75
N VAL A 259 162.55 6.16 1.10
CA VAL A 259 163.77 5.54 1.66
C VAL A 259 164.93 5.60 0.66
N LEU A 260 164.73 5.13 -0.58
CA LEU A 260 165.75 5.15 -1.63
C LEU A 260 166.23 6.58 -1.97
N LYS A 261 165.34 7.58 -1.92
CA LYS A 261 165.73 9.00 -2.03
C LYS A 261 166.70 9.42 -0.92
N ASN A 262 166.39 9.08 0.34
CA ASN A 262 167.21 9.47 1.48
C ASN A 262 168.60 8.81 1.43
N GLU A 263 168.70 7.56 0.99
CA GLU A 263 169.99 6.89 0.76
C GLU A 263 170.80 7.56 -0.36
N LEU A 264 170.17 7.84 -1.51
CA LEU A 264 170.81 8.53 -2.63
C LEU A 264 171.27 9.94 -2.25
N GLN A 265 170.49 10.67 -1.46
CA GLN A 265 170.79 12.03 -1.01
C GLN A 265 171.95 12.04 -0.01
N LYS A 266 172.10 10.99 0.81
CA LYS A 266 173.27 10.79 1.67
C LYS A 266 174.52 10.43 0.86
N ALA A 267 174.42 9.53 -0.11
CA ALA A 267 175.52 9.20 -1.02
C ALA A 267 176.00 10.42 -1.84
N ALA A 268 175.06 11.29 -2.25
CA ALA A 268 175.38 12.55 -2.93
C ALA A 268 176.10 13.55 -2.00
N SER A 269 175.71 13.64 -0.72
CA SER A 269 176.42 14.39 0.32
C SER A 269 177.88 13.95 0.45
N ASP A 270 178.10 12.64 0.62
CA ASP A 270 179.43 12.10 0.87
C ASP A 270 180.34 12.24 -0.37
N LEU A 271 179.76 12.12 -1.58
CA LEU A 271 180.45 12.43 -2.84
C LEU A 271 180.79 13.94 -2.96
N MET A 272 179.93 14.85 -2.49
CA MET A 272 180.24 16.28 -2.42
C MET A 272 181.40 16.55 -1.46
N MET A 273 181.42 15.90 -0.31
CA MET A 273 182.50 16.01 0.69
C MET A 273 183.84 15.53 0.11
N LYS A 274 183.85 14.38 -0.57
CA LYS A 274 185.06 13.86 -1.23
C LYS A 274 185.49 14.69 -2.44
N ARG A 275 184.58 15.43 -3.07
CA ARG A 275 184.91 16.43 -4.11
C ARG A 275 185.53 17.69 -3.52
N SER A 276 185.06 18.21 -2.39
CA SER A 276 185.67 19.40 -1.77
C SER A 276 187.08 19.11 -1.23
N GLU A 277 187.31 17.93 -0.63
CA GLU A 277 188.66 17.45 -0.26
C GLU A 277 189.60 17.35 -1.48
N ASN A 278 189.11 16.89 -2.63
CA ASN A 278 189.92 16.86 -3.85
C ASN A 278 190.24 18.26 -4.38
N VAL A 279 189.31 19.22 -4.27
CA VAL A 279 189.54 20.62 -4.68
C VAL A 279 190.59 21.29 -3.80
N THR A 280 190.59 21.05 -2.48
CA THR A 280 191.63 21.59 -1.59
C THR A 280 193.00 20.96 -1.86
N LEU A 281 193.08 19.63 -1.98
CA LEU A 281 194.34 18.94 -2.32
C LEU A 281 194.91 19.36 -3.68
N ASN A 282 194.07 19.54 -4.70
CA ASN A 282 194.53 19.99 -6.02
C ASN A 282 194.96 21.48 -6.00
N GLY A 283 194.35 22.30 -5.13
CA GLY A 283 194.78 23.67 -4.86
C GLY A 283 196.10 23.78 -4.09
N GLU A 284 196.46 22.78 -3.29
CA GLU A 284 197.79 22.66 -2.69
C GLU A 284 198.83 22.13 -3.68
N LEU A 285 198.42 21.23 -4.59
CA LEU A 285 199.25 20.75 -5.70
C LEU A 285 199.64 21.88 -6.66
N GLU A 286 198.72 22.81 -6.99
CA GLU A 286 199.07 24.02 -7.77
C GLU A 286 200.07 24.92 -7.03
N LYS A 287 199.87 25.18 -5.73
CA LYS A 287 200.83 25.95 -4.91
C LYS A 287 202.22 25.30 -4.80
N ALA A 288 202.34 24.01 -5.12
CA ALA A 288 203.62 23.32 -5.30
C ALA A 288 204.17 23.44 -6.74
N LYS A 289 203.30 23.39 -7.77
CA LYS A 289 203.66 23.62 -9.18
C LYS A 289 204.16 25.04 -9.42
N ASP A 290 203.52 26.07 -8.88
CA ASP A 290 203.96 27.48 -8.96
C ASP A 290 205.42 27.64 -8.50
N LYS A 291 205.76 27.00 -7.37
CA LYS A 291 207.13 27.02 -6.82
C LYS A 291 208.12 26.26 -7.70
N LEU A 292 207.65 25.23 -8.42
CA LEU A 292 208.45 24.49 -9.39
C LEU A 292 208.61 25.24 -10.72
N GLU A 293 207.61 26.00 -11.17
CA GLU A 293 207.67 26.89 -12.35
C GLU A 293 208.73 27.98 -12.21
N VAL A 294 208.76 28.66 -11.05
CA VAL A 294 209.78 29.68 -10.73
C VAL A 294 211.19 29.10 -10.75
N ALA A 295 211.36 27.83 -10.36
CA ALA A 295 212.63 27.12 -10.49
C ALA A 295 212.94 26.69 -11.94
N ARG A 296 211.95 26.16 -12.68
CA ARG A 296 212.11 25.71 -14.08
C ARG A 296 212.47 26.85 -15.04
N LYS A 297 211.92 28.05 -14.83
CA LYS A 297 212.27 29.27 -15.57
C LYS A 297 213.76 29.66 -15.44
N ARG A 298 214.46 29.19 -14.40
CA ARG A 298 215.93 29.37 -14.23
C ARG A 298 216.79 28.28 -14.88
N PHE A 299 216.20 27.22 -15.43
CA PHE A 299 216.93 26.07 -15.98
C PHE A 299 216.73 25.87 -17.50
N GLN A 300 215.56 26.25 -18.04
CA GLN A 300 215.24 26.01 -19.45
C GLN A 300 215.93 26.94 -20.47
N SER A 301 216.56 28.04 -20.04
CA SER A 301 217.30 28.95 -20.95
C SER A 301 218.73 28.51 -21.27
N VAL A 302 219.18 27.36 -20.77
CA VAL A 302 220.59 26.89 -20.91
C VAL A 302 220.69 25.51 -21.59
N LYS A 303 219.59 24.74 -21.72
CA LYS A 303 219.64 23.33 -22.16
C LYS A 303 218.66 22.86 -23.25
N ARG A 304 218.19 23.78 -24.10
CA ARG A 304 218.59 23.78 -25.53
C ARG A 304 219.85 24.67 -25.54
N GLN A 305 221.10 24.34 -25.86
CA GLN A 305 221.89 23.14 -26.22
C GLN A 305 221.95 22.53 -27.65
N LEU A 306 222.90 23.07 -28.43
CA LEU A 306 224.05 22.33 -29.02
C LEU A 306 223.80 21.41 -30.24
N GLU A 307 222.70 21.57 -30.95
CA GLU A 307 222.52 21.02 -32.31
C GLU A 307 221.94 22.11 -33.23
N THR A 308 222.49 22.41 -34.42
CA THR A 308 223.66 21.82 -35.12
C THR A 308 224.89 22.76 -35.05
N ALA A 309 225.88 22.65 -35.96
CA ALA A 309 227.22 23.20 -35.78
C ALA A 309 228.05 23.39 -37.08
N MET A 310 229.22 24.02 -36.91
CA MET A 310 230.41 24.04 -37.78
C MET A 310 230.48 24.99 -39.01
N ARG A 311 231.19 26.12 -38.78
CA ARG A 311 232.01 26.93 -39.70
C ARG A 311 231.26 27.78 -40.76
N GLY A 312 231.55 29.07 -40.90
CA GLY A 312 232.48 29.95 -40.14
C GLY A 312 232.06 31.43 -40.27
N THR A 313 232.70 32.38 -39.61
CA THR A 313 234.02 32.33 -38.95
C THR A 313 233.97 32.47 -37.42
N ASP A 314 234.99 31.91 -36.78
CA ASP A 314 235.79 32.43 -35.65
C ASP A 314 235.21 33.66 -34.90
N ASP A 315 235.08 33.65 -33.57
CA ASP A 315 236.03 33.08 -32.59
C ASP A 315 235.35 32.42 -31.34
N VAL A 316 236.09 31.52 -30.66
CA VAL A 316 235.83 30.88 -29.34
C VAL A 316 234.53 30.06 -29.13
N GLU A 317 234.53 28.83 -29.67
CA GLU A 317 234.02 27.57 -29.10
C GLU A 317 232.74 27.48 -28.21
N ALA A 318 231.65 27.06 -28.87
CA ALA A 318 230.62 26.09 -28.43
C ALA A 318 229.44 26.49 -27.47
N VAL A 319 228.28 25.87 -27.77
CA VAL A 319 227.02 25.74 -26.99
C VAL A 319 225.86 26.72 -27.28
N ALA A 320 224.73 26.11 -27.70
CA ALA A 320 223.33 26.62 -27.73
C ALA A 320 222.95 27.67 -28.80
N GLN A 321 221.74 27.66 -29.39
CA GLN A 321 220.59 26.74 -29.24
C GLN A 321 219.35 27.42 -28.65
N LEU A 322 218.47 28.07 -29.43
CA LEU A 322 217.04 28.08 -29.06
C LEU A 322 216.00 28.37 -30.16
N ARG A 323 215.98 29.53 -30.85
CA ARG A 323 214.67 30.16 -31.11
C ARG A 323 214.24 30.82 -32.43
N GLU A 324 215.08 31.15 -33.40
CA GLU A 324 214.63 32.10 -34.46
C GLU A 324 214.07 31.51 -35.76
N ASP A 325 214.55 30.38 -36.29
CA ASP A 325 213.91 29.76 -37.48
C ASP A 325 212.71 28.83 -37.14
N GLU A 326 212.22 28.85 -35.89
CA GLU A 326 210.83 28.49 -35.56
C GLU A 326 209.80 29.49 -36.17
N LEU A 327 210.26 30.58 -36.82
CA LEU A 327 209.42 31.60 -37.48
C LEU A 327 208.99 31.24 -38.92
N LYS A 328 209.93 30.93 -39.84
CA LYS A 328 209.62 30.87 -41.29
C LYS A 328 208.58 29.82 -41.70
N GLY A 329 208.41 28.74 -40.92
CA GLY A 329 207.33 27.78 -41.14
C GLY A 329 205.95 28.35 -40.78
N LYS A 330 205.87 29.22 -39.77
CA LYS A 330 204.61 29.72 -39.21
C LYS A 330 204.05 30.96 -39.92
N GLU A 331 204.85 31.61 -40.75
CA GLU A 331 204.38 32.70 -41.61
C GLU A 331 203.50 32.17 -42.76
N GLY A 332 203.83 31.00 -43.31
CA GLY A 332 203.04 30.35 -44.38
C GLY A 332 201.64 29.93 -43.95
N ASP A 333 201.49 29.39 -42.73
CA ASP A 333 200.19 29.01 -42.16
C ASP A 333 199.31 30.23 -41.83
N LEU A 334 199.90 31.41 -41.61
CA LEU A 334 199.19 32.63 -41.25
C LEU A 334 198.53 33.32 -42.47
N GLU A 335 199.22 33.38 -43.61
CA GLU A 335 198.66 33.96 -44.85
C GLU A 335 197.45 33.17 -45.39
N ALA A 336 197.41 31.86 -45.16
CA ALA A 336 196.30 31.00 -45.57
C ALA A 336 195.01 31.38 -44.83
N ALA A 337 195.07 31.50 -43.50
CA ALA A 337 193.92 31.82 -42.66
C ALA A 337 193.34 33.23 -42.93
N GLU A 338 194.19 34.22 -43.26
CA GLU A 338 193.71 35.55 -43.63
C GLU A 338 192.91 35.57 -44.96
N LYS A 339 193.22 34.68 -45.90
CA LYS A 339 192.50 34.58 -47.17
C LYS A 339 191.07 34.06 -46.97
N GLU A 340 190.89 33.01 -46.19
CA GLU A 340 189.55 32.47 -45.88
C GLU A 340 188.69 33.48 -45.11
N LEU A 341 189.30 34.22 -44.17
CA LEU A 341 188.60 35.24 -43.38
C LEU A 341 188.07 36.42 -44.23
N ARG A 342 188.69 36.73 -45.37
CA ARG A 342 188.16 37.72 -46.34
C ARG A 342 186.99 37.14 -47.14
N ALA A 343 187.07 35.89 -47.58
CA ALA A 343 186.00 35.22 -48.32
C ALA A 343 184.69 35.11 -47.51
N LEU A 344 184.77 34.73 -46.22
CA LEU A 344 183.59 34.69 -45.34
C LEU A 344 182.93 36.07 -45.15
N LYS A 345 183.71 37.16 -45.13
CA LYS A 345 183.16 38.52 -44.94
C LYS A 345 182.37 39.02 -46.15
N GLU A 346 182.76 38.68 -47.38
CA GLU A 346 181.92 38.96 -48.56
C GLU A 346 180.62 38.15 -48.56
N ALA A 347 180.68 36.87 -48.21
CA ALA A 347 179.51 35.99 -48.17
C ALA A 347 178.44 36.51 -47.18
N MET A 348 178.87 36.93 -45.99
CA MET A 348 177.97 37.43 -44.95
C MET A 348 177.33 38.78 -45.33
N PHE A 349 178.02 39.63 -46.10
CA PHE A 349 177.44 40.87 -46.62
C PHE A 349 176.33 40.61 -47.66
N ARG A 350 176.51 39.65 -48.58
CA ARG A 350 175.48 39.27 -49.56
C ARG A 350 174.22 38.71 -48.88
N GLN A 351 174.39 37.79 -47.94
CA GLN A 351 173.27 37.22 -47.17
C GLN A 351 172.51 38.29 -46.36
N SER A 352 173.20 39.30 -45.83
CA SER A 352 172.57 40.43 -45.12
C SER A 352 171.71 41.29 -46.05
N THR A 353 172.13 41.51 -47.30
CA THR A 353 171.31 42.23 -48.30
C THR A 353 170.10 41.42 -48.81
N GLU A 354 170.25 40.10 -48.98
CA GLU A 354 169.12 39.21 -49.32
C GLU A 354 168.07 39.17 -48.20
N LEU A 355 168.51 39.12 -46.93
CA LEU A 355 167.63 39.17 -45.76
C LEU A 355 166.81 40.48 -45.69
N PHE A 356 167.38 41.60 -46.15
CA PHE A 356 166.68 42.88 -46.19
C PHE A 356 165.60 42.93 -47.28
N ALA A 357 165.89 42.35 -48.46
CA ALA A 357 164.90 42.23 -49.54
C ALA A 357 163.69 41.38 -49.12
N LEU A 358 163.93 40.21 -48.52
CA LEU A 358 162.87 39.31 -48.05
C LEU A 358 161.95 39.96 -46.99
N ARG A 359 162.49 40.81 -46.11
CA ARG A 359 161.68 41.59 -45.15
C ARG A 359 160.81 42.66 -45.81
N GLN A 360 161.24 43.21 -46.95
CA GLN A 360 160.43 44.16 -47.71
C GLN A 360 159.25 43.45 -48.39
N GLU A 361 159.44 42.23 -48.88
CA GLU A 361 158.37 41.38 -49.42
C GLU A 361 157.40 40.91 -48.33
N GLU A 362 157.90 40.49 -47.17
CA GLU A 362 157.10 40.16 -45.98
C GLU A 362 156.16 41.32 -45.59
N SER A 363 156.68 42.55 -45.57
CA SER A 363 155.90 43.76 -45.27
C SER A 363 154.78 44.01 -46.29
N ASN A 364 155.04 43.81 -47.58
CA ASN A 364 154.04 43.94 -48.64
C ASN A 364 152.93 42.88 -48.51
N LEU A 365 153.30 41.62 -48.25
CA LEU A 365 152.34 40.53 -48.06
C LEU A 365 151.44 40.75 -46.82
N ILE A 366 151.99 41.29 -45.73
CA ILE A 366 151.20 41.68 -44.55
C ILE A 366 150.17 42.76 -44.91
N ALA A 367 150.52 43.73 -45.76
CA ALA A 367 149.58 44.74 -46.24
C ALA A 367 148.44 44.12 -47.07
N GLU A 368 148.74 43.22 -48.02
CA GLU A 368 147.73 42.51 -48.80
C GLU A 368 146.81 41.65 -47.94
N ILE A 369 147.37 40.91 -46.96
CA ILE A 369 146.60 40.12 -45.98
C ILE A 369 145.65 41.02 -45.19
N SER A 370 146.08 42.22 -44.78
CA SER A 370 145.20 43.17 -44.08
C SER A 370 144.02 43.66 -44.94
N GLY A 371 144.26 43.89 -46.23
CA GLY A 371 143.22 44.25 -47.21
C GLY A 371 142.23 43.11 -47.45
N ALA A 372 142.72 41.89 -47.59
CA ALA A 372 141.90 40.68 -47.74
C ALA A 372 141.04 40.42 -46.48
N GLN A 373 141.59 40.64 -45.28
CA GLN A 373 140.83 40.55 -44.02
C GLN A 373 139.74 41.61 -43.91
N ALA A 374 139.98 42.84 -44.39
CA ALA A 374 138.96 43.89 -44.43
C ALA A 374 137.83 43.56 -45.43
N ALA A 375 138.17 43.03 -46.61
CA ALA A 375 137.18 42.55 -47.58
C ALA A 375 136.36 41.37 -47.03
N SER A 376 137.02 40.42 -46.36
CA SER A 376 136.37 39.27 -45.71
C SER A 376 135.37 39.73 -44.64
N LYS A 377 135.74 40.67 -43.75
CA LYS A 377 134.81 41.24 -42.75
C LYS A 377 133.58 41.90 -43.38
N ASN A 378 133.75 42.63 -44.49
CA ASN A 378 132.62 43.23 -45.21
C ASN A 378 131.70 42.17 -45.85
N LEU A 379 132.25 41.05 -46.33
CA LEU A 379 131.47 39.92 -46.83
C LEU A 379 130.74 39.18 -45.69
N SER A 380 131.38 38.93 -44.54
CA SER A 380 130.72 38.36 -43.36
C SER A 380 129.58 39.26 -42.84
N ALA A 381 129.76 40.59 -42.83
CA ALA A 381 128.69 41.52 -42.50
C ALA A 381 127.53 41.50 -43.51
N LYS A 382 127.80 41.22 -44.79
CA LYS A 382 126.78 41.00 -45.82
C LYS A 382 126.05 39.66 -45.62
N ILE A 383 126.77 38.59 -45.27
CA ILE A 383 126.23 37.27 -44.95
C ILE A 383 125.30 37.37 -43.74
N HIS A 384 125.74 37.93 -42.61
CA HIS A 384 124.88 38.12 -41.42
C HIS A 384 123.63 38.95 -41.70
N LYS A 385 123.68 39.91 -42.64
CA LYS A 385 122.49 40.66 -43.06
C LYS A 385 121.52 39.81 -43.89
N LEU A 386 122.01 38.87 -44.69
CA LEU A 386 121.20 37.89 -45.41
C LEU A 386 120.67 36.79 -44.47
N ASP A 387 121.47 36.33 -43.49
CA ASP A 387 121.04 35.39 -42.44
C ASP A 387 119.91 35.98 -41.61
N ALA A 388 120.02 37.26 -41.22
CA ALA A 388 118.94 37.96 -40.51
C ALA A 388 117.66 38.09 -41.35
N GLN A 389 117.78 38.28 -42.67
CA GLN A 389 116.63 38.28 -43.59
C GLN A 389 116.06 36.86 -43.80
N SER A 390 116.91 35.83 -43.79
CA SER A 390 116.50 34.42 -43.81
C SER A 390 115.75 34.03 -42.54
N LEU A 391 116.24 34.45 -41.37
CA LEU A 391 115.55 34.29 -40.08
C LEU A 391 114.21 35.02 -40.06
N GLN A 392 114.12 36.26 -40.53
CA GLN A 392 112.81 36.94 -40.67
C GLN A 392 111.88 36.25 -41.66
N GLN A 393 112.40 35.64 -42.73
CA GLN A 393 111.59 34.83 -43.64
C GLN A 393 111.14 33.51 -42.99
N GLN A 394 111.97 32.87 -42.17
CA GLN A 394 111.59 31.70 -41.37
C GLN A 394 110.56 32.06 -40.29
N GLU A 395 110.69 33.21 -39.61
CA GLU A 395 109.68 33.73 -38.69
C GLU A 395 108.35 34.01 -39.41
N LEU A 396 108.39 34.61 -40.61
CA LEU A 396 107.19 34.84 -41.42
C LEU A 396 106.55 33.54 -41.91
N VAL A 397 107.34 32.56 -42.34
CA VAL A 397 106.87 31.22 -42.72
C VAL A 397 106.28 30.50 -41.50
N TYR A 398 106.96 30.49 -40.35
CA TYR A 398 106.45 29.85 -39.14
C TYR A 398 105.17 30.53 -38.60
N ASN A 399 105.07 31.85 -38.69
CA ASN A 399 103.82 32.56 -38.40
C ASN A 399 102.71 32.23 -39.41
N ALA A 400 103.03 32.08 -40.70
CA ALA A 400 102.07 31.66 -41.72
C ALA A 400 101.63 30.21 -41.50
N GLU A 401 102.54 29.28 -41.22
CA GLU A 401 102.26 27.88 -40.85
C GLU A 401 101.43 27.79 -39.58
N PHE A 402 101.71 28.61 -38.56
CA PHE A 402 100.91 28.68 -37.34
C PHE A 402 99.51 29.24 -37.59
N GLN A 403 99.37 30.25 -38.46
CA GLN A 403 98.06 30.75 -38.91
C GLN A 403 97.31 29.72 -39.76
N ILE A 404 98.01 28.97 -40.62
CA ILE A 404 97.46 27.85 -41.39
C ILE A 404 96.98 26.76 -40.43
N GLN A 405 97.77 26.32 -39.44
CA GLN A 405 97.32 25.36 -38.43
C GLN A 405 96.14 25.86 -37.59
N GLN A 406 96.04 27.16 -37.30
CA GLN A 406 94.85 27.73 -36.67
C GLN A 406 93.63 27.73 -37.60
N LEU A 407 93.83 27.99 -38.89
CA LEU A 407 92.78 27.93 -39.91
C LEU A 407 92.34 26.48 -40.17
N GLU A 408 93.26 25.52 -40.27
CA GLU A 408 92.99 24.08 -40.35
C GLU A 408 92.22 23.60 -39.11
N ARG A 409 92.63 24.00 -37.90
CA ARG A 409 91.87 23.70 -36.66
C ARG A 409 90.50 24.39 -36.61
N ARG A 410 90.28 25.49 -37.33
CA ARG A 410 88.94 26.11 -37.50
C ARG A 410 88.13 25.42 -38.59
N VAL A 411 88.76 24.99 -39.67
CA VAL A 411 88.15 24.25 -40.79
C VAL A 411 87.73 22.86 -40.32
N ALA A 412 88.56 22.12 -39.59
CA ALA A 412 88.21 20.83 -38.98
C ALA A 412 86.99 20.95 -38.05
N ARG A 413 86.95 21.98 -37.19
CA ARG A 413 85.77 22.27 -36.35
C ARG A 413 84.52 22.65 -37.17
N ALA A 414 84.70 23.26 -38.34
CA ALA A 414 83.60 23.64 -39.24
C ALA A 414 83.13 22.48 -40.15
N SER A 415 84.01 21.54 -40.49
CA SER A 415 83.70 20.31 -41.23
C SER A 415 83.16 19.17 -40.34
N GLY A 416 83.17 19.36 -39.02
CA GLY A 416 82.53 18.46 -38.06
C GLY A 416 83.49 17.60 -37.22
N GLU A 417 84.80 17.68 -37.47
CA GLU A 417 85.81 16.99 -36.66
C GLU A 417 86.02 17.71 -35.33
N ARG A 418 85.33 17.22 -34.31
CA ARG A 418 85.50 17.57 -32.90
C ARG A 418 86.43 16.58 -32.21
N SER A 419 87.11 17.01 -31.16
CA SER A 419 87.91 16.13 -30.30
C SER A 419 87.05 14.98 -29.75
N ASP A 420 87.58 13.76 -29.62
CA ASP A 420 86.81 12.61 -29.11
C ASP A 420 86.20 12.85 -27.72
N ALA A 421 86.80 13.72 -26.90
CA ALA A 421 86.21 14.17 -25.65
C ALA A 421 84.94 15.03 -25.87
N GLU A 422 84.99 16.01 -26.77
CA GLU A 422 83.82 16.81 -27.17
C GLU A 422 82.77 15.94 -27.86
N ARG A 423 83.20 14.99 -28.70
CA ARG A 423 82.34 14.04 -29.41
C ARG A 423 81.63 13.09 -28.43
N LYS A 424 82.30 12.57 -27.40
CA LYS A 424 81.65 11.80 -26.32
C LYS A 424 80.65 12.65 -25.54
N VAL A 425 81.01 13.87 -25.13
CA VAL A 425 80.10 14.76 -24.39
C VAL A 425 78.87 15.13 -25.23
N LEU A 426 79.05 15.42 -26.51
CA LEU A 426 77.95 15.75 -27.42
C LEU A 426 77.11 14.54 -27.81
N ASN A 427 77.70 13.37 -28.00
CA ASN A 427 76.94 12.12 -28.21
C ASN A 427 76.12 11.77 -26.97
N ALA A 428 76.69 11.83 -25.76
CA ALA A 428 75.95 11.61 -24.52
C ALA A 428 74.84 12.66 -24.30
N ARG A 429 75.06 13.91 -24.76
CA ARG A 429 74.02 14.95 -24.74
C ARG A 429 72.92 14.69 -25.79
N ILE A 430 73.27 14.20 -26.97
CA ILE A 430 72.31 13.77 -28.00
C ILE A 430 71.52 12.57 -27.49
N GLU A 431 72.17 11.56 -26.92
CA GLU A 431 71.55 10.36 -26.36
C GLU A 431 70.59 10.68 -25.20
N ALA A 432 70.98 11.57 -24.28
CA ALA A 432 70.09 12.08 -23.25
C ALA A 432 68.89 12.86 -23.82
N LEU A 433 69.11 13.73 -24.82
CA LEU A 433 68.04 14.49 -25.48
C LEU A 433 67.11 13.58 -26.30
N GLN A 434 67.66 12.56 -26.96
CA GLN A 434 66.94 11.54 -27.70
C GLN A 434 66.06 10.72 -26.75
N LYS A 435 66.60 10.32 -25.59
CA LYS A 435 65.83 9.64 -24.56
C LYS A 435 64.68 10.50 -24.03
N THR A 436 64.91 11.78 -23.71
CA THR A 436 63.80 12.68 -23.32
C THR A 436 62.80 12.92 -24.45
N LEU A 437 63.24 12.93 -25.72
CA LEU A 437 62.36 13.08 -26.88
C LEU A 437 61.50 11.84 -27.11
N ASP A 438 62.03 10.64 -26.86
CA ASP A 438 61.30 9.39 -27.02
C ASP A 438 60.41 9.09 -25.79
N GLU A 439 60.80 9.57 -24.59
CA GLU A 439 59.93 9.68 -23.41
C GLU A 439 58.74 10.62 -23.67
N GLU A 440 58.96 11.82 -24.24
CA GLU A 440 57.87 12.76 -24.55
C GLU A 440 57.00 12.34 -25.76
N LYS A 441 57.51 11.53 -26.69
CA LYS A 441 56.66 10.86 -27.69
C LYS A 441 55.77 9.79 -27.06
N ALA A 442 56.27 9.10 -26.02
CA ALA A 442 55.47 8.10 -25.30
C ALA A 442 54.37 8.75 -24.47
N THR A 443 54.63 9.92 -23.84
CA THR A 443 53.59 10.72 -23.19
C THR A 443 52.60 11.27 -24.23
N GLU A 444 53.05 11.79 -25.37
CA GLU A 444 52.17 12.26 -26.45
C GLU A 444 51.26 11.14 -26.96
N ALA A 445 51.80 9.96 -27.28
CA ALA A 445 51.02 8.82 -27.76
C ALA A 445 49.99 8.35 -26.73
N MET A 446 50.38 8.26 -25.45
CA MET A 446 49.48 7.92 -24.34
C MET A 446 48.35 8.94 -24.20
N LEU A 447 48.65 10.24 -24.32
CA LEU A 447 47.65 11.31 -24.26
C LEU A 447 46.73 11.29 -25.49
N GLN A 448 47.23 11.01 -26.69
CA GLN A 448 46.40 10.85 -27.90
C GLN A 448 45.43 9.65 -27.77
N GLU A 449 45.86 8.55 -27.16
CA GLU A 449 44.98 7.40 -26.90
C GLU A 449 43.93 7.70 -25.80
N GLN A 450 44.32 8.41 -24.73
CA GLN A 450 43.36 8.91 -23.73
C GLN A 450 42.33 9.86 -24.35
N VAL A 451 42.75 10.79 -25.22
CA VAL A 451 41.84 11.71 -25.92
C VAL A 451 40.86 10.93 -26.80
N LYS A 452 41.32 9.94 -27.58
CA LYS A 452 40.41 9.07 -28.36
C LYS A 452 39.39 8.35 -27.47
N ARG A 453 39.83 7.79 -26.34
CA ARG A 453 38.95 7.09 -25.39
C ARG A 453 37.88 8.05 -24.84
N VAL A 454 38.26 9.26 -24.45
CA VAL A 454 37.34 10.31 -23.98
C VAL A 454 36.40 10.77 -25.10
N GLU A 455 36.86 10.88 -26.36
CA GLU A 455 35.97 11.17 -27.50
C GLU A 455 34.92 10.07 -27.73
N ASP A 456 35.30 8.80 -27.63
CA ASP A 456 34.37 7.69 -27.86
C ASP A 456 33.42 7.48 -26.66
N ASP A 457 33.87 7.69 -25.42
CA ASP A 457 33.02 7.77 -24.23
C ASP A 457 32.05 8.97 -24.33
N PHE A 458 32.48 10.11 -24.87
CA PHE A 458 31.61 11.26 -25.17
C PHE A 458 30.59 10.94 -26.28
N ARG A 459 30.99 10.24 -27.36
CA ARG A 459 30.08 9.77 -28.42
C ARG A 459 29.10 8.71 -27.92
N ALA A 460 29.46 7.91 -26.91
CA ALA A 460 28.60 6.91 -26.29
C ALA A 460 27.58 7.58 -25.35
N THR A 461 28.03 8.45 -24.46
CA THR A 461 27.16 9.24 -23.56
C THR A 461 26.22 10.16 -24.32
N GLN A 462 26.67 10.82 -25.40
CA GLN A 462 25.79 11.65 -26.24
C GLN A 462 24.74 10.82 -27.01
N ARG A 463 25.04 9.57 -27.40
CA ARG A 463 24.04 8.64 -27.95
C ARG A 463 22.99 8.28 -26.90
N LYS A 464 23.44 7.87 -25.72
CA LYS A 464 22.57 7.53 -24.59
C LYS A 464 21.70 8.71 -24.13
N GLN A 465 22.23 9.94 -24.18
CA GLN A 465 21.47 11.16 -23.93
C GLN A 465 20.31 11.30 -24.93
N ARG A 466 20.57 11.15 -26.24
CA ARG A 466 19.52 11.24 -27.28
C ARG A 466 18.47 10.15 -27.17
N GLU A 467 18.86 8.95 -26.73
CA GLU A 467 17.94 7.85 -26.45
C GLU A 467 17.03 8.21 -25.27
N LEU A 468 17.61 8.62 -24.14
CA LEU A 468 16.87 9.07 -22.95
C LEU A 468 15.96 10.29 -23.26
N THR A 469 16.37 11.23 -24.12
CA THR A 469 15.51 12.36 -24.53
C THR A 469 14.26 11.87 -25.25
N LYS A 470 14.39 10.92 -26.19
CA LYS A 470 13.25 10.32 -26.89
C LYS A 470 12.35 9.50 -25.97
N GLU A 471 12.92 8.81 -24.98
CA GLU A 471 12.13 8.12 -23.97
C GLU A 471 11.34 9.12 -23.10
N LEU A 472 11.94 10.25 -22.74
CA LEU A 472 11.29 11.34 -22.00
C LEU A 472 10.16 11.96 -22.82
N GLU A 473 10.38 12.27 -24.10
CA GLU A 473 9.33 12.72 -25.04
C GLU A 473 8.17 11.71 -25.14
N ARG A 474 8.47 10.41 -25.23
CA ARG A 474 7.45 9.35 -25.27
C ARG A 474 6.69 9.21 -23.95
N MET A 475 7.36 9.39 -22.81
CA MET A 475 6.70 9.37 -21.50
C MET A 475 5.84 10.61 -21.28
N ALA A 476 6.27 11.79 -21.75
CA ALA A 476 5.48 13.01 -21.72
C ALA A 476 4.19 12.85 -22.54
N GLY A 477 4.27 12.39 -23.80
CA GLY A 477 3.07 12.13 -24.61
C GLY A 477 2.12 11.12 -23.97
N ARG A 478 2.64 10.08 -23.29
CA ARG A 478 1.82 9.15 -22.49
C ARG A 478 1.19 9.78 -21.25
N MET A 479 1.86 10.73 -20.60
CA MET A 479 1.28 11.51 -19.50
C MET A 479 0.15 12.40 -20.02
N ASP A 480 0.31 13.03 -21.19
CA ASP A 480 -0.73 13.85 -21.81
C ASP A 480 -1.96 13.00 -22.21
N GLU A 481 -1.74 11.83 -22.82
CA GLU A 481 -2.79 10.83 -23.11
C GLU A 481 -3.57 10.41 -21.84
N LEU A 482 -2.86 10.07 -20.75
CA LEU A 482 -3.47 9.69 -19.48
C LEU A 482 -4.18 10.85 -18.79
N THR A 483 -3.66 12.08 -18.92
CA THR A 483 -4.29 13.29 -18.35
C THR A 483 -5.60 13.58 -19.06
N LEU A 484 -5.63 13.56 -20.40
CA LEU A 484 -6.84 13.70 -21.20
C LEU A 484 -7.87 12.59 -20.89
N ALA A 485 -7.41 11.36 -20.70
CA ALA A 485 -8.28 10.25 -20.29
C ALA A 485 -8.92 10.50 -18.92
N ASN A 486 -8.13 10.95 -17.93
CA ASN A 486 -8.62 11.30 -16.59
C ASN A 486 -9.61 12.48 -16.62
N GLU A 487 -9.32 13.55 -17.36
CA GLU A 487 -10.25 14.68 -17.53
C GLU A 487 -11.59 14.24 -18.15
N SER A 488 -11.53 13.36 -19.15
CA SER A 488 -12.74 12.81 -19.77
C SER A 488 -13.56 11.93 -18.81
N ALA A 489 -12.89 11.14 -17.97
CA ALA A 489 -13.53 10.32 -16.95
C ALA A 489 -14.14 11.18 -15.83
N GLU A 490 -13.47 12.25 -15.41
CA GLU A 490 -13.98 13.19 -14.41
C GLU A 490 -15.19 13.97 -14.93
N ALA A 491 -15.19 14.38 -16.21
CA ALA A 491 -16.33 15.01 -16.86
C ALA A 491 -17.54 14.05 -16.95
N LEU A 492 -17.32 12.79 -17.32
CA LEU A 492 -18.35 11.75 -17.32
C LEU A 492 -18.88 11.47 -15.91
N MET A 493 -18.02 11.39 -14.90
CA MET A 493 -18.40 11.23 -13.49
C MET A 493 -19.28 12.40 -13.04
N LYS A 494 -18.89 13.65 -13.34
CA LYS A 494 -19.68 14.86 -13.05
C LYS A 494 -21.05 14.84 -13.75
N SER A 495 -21.17 14.30 -14.96
CA SER A 495 -22.46 14.08 -15.62
C SER A 495 -23.32 13.06 -14.87
N ARG A 496 -22.77 11.89 -14.54
CA ARG A 496 -23.52 10.84 -13.82
C ARG A 496 -23.94 11.24 -12.41
N VAL A 497 -23.18 12.12 -11.73
CA VAL A 497 -23.58 12.71 -10.45
C VAL A 497 -24.83 13.59 -10.62
N ARG A 498 -24.87 14.47 -11.64
CA ARG A 498 -26.05 15.29 -11.93
C ARG A 498 -27.27 14.46 -12.32
N GLU A 499 -27.11 13.47 -13.19
CA GLU A 499 -28.19 12.55 -13.56
C GLU A 499 -28.76 11.82 -12.33
N LYS A 500 -27.90 11.38 -11.40
CA LYS A 500 -28.32 10.79 -10.12
C LYS A 500 -29.10 11.80 -9.27
N GLU A 501 -28.62 13.04 -9.17
CA GLU A 501 -29.29 14.11 -8.40
C GLU A 501 -30.67 14.43 -8.98
N GLU A 502 -30.80 14.55 -10.30
CA GLU A 502 -32.09 14.73 -10.99
C GLU A 502 -33.04 13.55 -10.73
N VAL A 503 -32.57 12.31 -10.82
CA VAL A 503 -33.38 11.11 -10.53
C VAL A 503 -33.79 11.04 -9.06
N MET A 504 -32.92 11.43 -8.11
CA MET A 504 -33.30 11.52 -6.68
C MET A 504 -34.41 12.55 -6.46
N VAL A 505 -34.33 13.73 -7.09
CA VAL A 505 -35.38 14.77 -7.03
C VAL A 505 -36.69 14.27 -7.64
N GLN A 506 -36.66 13.61 -8.80
CA GLN A 506 -37.86 13.02 -9.42
C GLN A 506 -38.51 11.97 -8.50
N HIS A 507 -37.72 11.09 -7.89
CA HIS A 507 -38.20 10.07 -6.96
C HIS A 507 -38.81 10.67 -5.68
N ASP A 508 -38.25 11.75 -5.13
CA ASP A 508 -38.83 12.40 -3.96
C ASP A 508 -40.08 13.25 -4.30
N VAL A 509 -40.19 13.79 -5.54
CA VAL A 509 -41.45 14.33 -6.08
C VAL A 509 -42.51 13.23 -6.16
N LEU A 510 -42.18 12.06 -6.72
CA LEU A 510 -43.10 10.91 -6.78
C LEU A 510 -43.52 10.43 -5.38
N LYS A 511 -42.63 10.45 -4.38
CA LYS A 511 -43.02 10.18 -2.97
C LYS A 511 -44.01 11.20 -2.43
N LEU A 512 -43.88 12.49 -2.78
CA LEU A 512 -44.83 13.53 -2.38
C LEU A 512 -46.19 13.34 -3.06
N GLU A 513 -46.22 12.90 -4.31
CA GLU A 513 -47.46 12.54 -5.00
C GLU A 513 -48.13 11.31 -4.38
N VAL A 514 -47.36 10.25 -4.08
CA VAL A 514 -47.86 9.06 -3.37
C VAL A 514 -48.40 9.41 -1.97
N ARG A 515 -47.79 10.37 -1.26
CA ARG A 515 -48.35 10.89 0.01
C ARG A 515 -49.68 11.61 -0.19
N LYS A 516 -49.75 12.56 -1.13
CA LYS A 516 -51.01 13.27 -1.48
C LYS A 516 -52.14 12.31 -1.88
N LEU A 517 -51.82 11.28 -2.67
CA LEU A 517 -52.78 10.25 -3.08
C LEU A 517 -53.25 9.39 -1.90
N ARG A 518 -52.37 9.05 -0.94
CA ARG A 518 -52.75 8.35 0.30
C ARG A 518 -53.61 9.22 1.22
N GLU A 519 -53.29 10.51 1.35
CA GLU A 519 -54.07 11.47 2.13
C GLU A 519 -55.47 11.65 1.53
N ALA A 520 -55.57 11.81 0.20
CA ALA A 520 -56.84 11.86 -0.52
C ALA A 520 -57.64 10.56 -0.40
N LEU A 521 -56.99 9.39 -0.46
CA LEU A 521 -57.65 8.09 -0.25
C LEU A 521 -58.17 7.94 1.18
N SER A 522 -57.40 8.37 2.20
CA SER A 522 -57.85 8.37 3.59
C SER A 522 -59.08 9.27 3.76
N ALA A 523 -59.04 10.50 3.25
CA ALA A 523 -60.18 11.41 3.32
C ALA A 523 -61.45 10.84 2.66
N ARG A 524 -61.32 10.12 1.53
CA ARG A 524 -62.44 9.40 0.90
C ARG A 524 -62.91 8.19 1.73
N ALA A 525 -62.02 7.48 2.40
CA ALA A 525 -62.39 6.40 3.32
C ALA A 525 -63.15 6.95 4.54
N ASP A 526 -62.71 8.07 5.11
CA ASP A 526 -63.37 8.76 6.22
C ASP A 526 -64.75 9.31 5.82
N GLU A 527 -64.89 9.89 4.61
CA GLU A 527 -66.18 10.28 4.03
C GLU A 527 -67.13 9.08 3.88
N VAL A 528 -66.66 7.97 3.29
CA VAL A 528 -67.47 6.75 3.10
C VAL A 528 -67.86 6.13 4.44
N TYR A 529 -66.97 6.12 5.43
CA TYR A 529 -67.27 5.65 6.78
C TYR A 529 -68.31 6.55 7.47
N GLY A 530 -68.17 7.88 7.35
CA GLY A 530 -69.15 8.85 7.85
C GLY A 530 -70.52 8.71 7.21
N LEU A 531 -70.58 8.50 5.89
CA LEU A 531 -71.82 8.24 5.15
C LEU A 531 -72.44 6.89 5.53
N SER A 532 -71.65 5.84 5.72
CA SER A 532 -72.10 4.52 6.15
C SER A 532 -72.69 4.57 7.58
N ASN A 533 -72.00 5.22 8.51
CA ASN A 533 -72.49 5.45 9.87
C ASN A 533 -73.79 6.28 9.87
N ARG A 534 -73.87 7.34 9.05
CA ARG A 534 -75.10 8.14 8.90
C ARG A 534 -76.24 7.35 8.27
N LYS A 535 -75.97 6.46 7.31
CA LYS A 535 -76.96 5.53 6.74
C LYS A 535 -77.48 4.59 7.85
N PHE A 536 -76.60 3.95 8.60
CA PHE A 536 -76.96 3.05 9.69
C PHE A 536 -77.81 3.74 10.77
N GLN A 537 -77.45 4.96 11.17
CA GLN A 537 -78.24 5.77 12.10
C GLN A 537 -79.66 6.09 11.57
N LEU A 538 -79.78 6.39 10.26
CA LEU A 538 -81.08 6.61 9.62
C LEU A 538 -81.90 5.32 9.52
N GLU A 539 -81.27 4.17 9.22
CA GLU A 539 -81.94 2.86 9.18
C GLU A 539 -82.46 2.47 10.57
N MET A 540 -81.62 2.60 11.61
CA MET A 540 -82.03 2.38 13.01
C MET A 540 -83.19 3.30 13.43
N SER A 541 -83.09 4.60 13.17
CA SER A 541 -84.13 5.57 13.54
C SER A 541 -85.45 5.33 12.77
N MET A 542 -85.37 4.91 11.50
CA MET A 542 -86.53 4.49 10.72
C MET A 542 -87.15 3.19 11.27
N GLU A 543 -86.35 2.25 11.77
CA GLU A 543 -86.87 1.02 12.37
C GLU A 543 -87.51 1.28 13.74
N GLU A 544 -86.90 2.11 14.58
CA GLU A 544 -87.50 2.62 15.82
C GLU A 544 -88.84 3.30 15.53
N ARG A 545 -88.88 4.23 14.56
CA ARG A 545 -90.11 4.92 14.19
C ARG A 545 -91.18 3.97 13.62
N LYS A 546 -90.78 2.92 12.90
CA LYS A 546 -91.68 1.85 12.43
C LYS A 546 -92.24 1.02 13.59
N ARG A 547 -91.44 0.74 14.63
CA ARG A 547 -91.88 0.07 15.87
C ARG A 547 -92.85 0.96 16.66
N GLU A 548 -92.55 2.25 16.83
CA GLU A 548 -93.46 3.25 17.44
C GLU A 548 -94.81 3.31 16.71
N ILE A 549 -94.81 3.45 15.39
CA ILE A 549 -96.03 3.47 14.57
C ILE A 549 -96.83 2.16 14.73
N THR A 550 -96.15 1.03 14.86
CA THR A 550 -96.81 -0.28 15.09
C THR A 550 -97.50 -0.30 16.47
N VAL A 551 -96.81 0.11 17.54
CA VAL A 551 -97.40 0.21 18.89
C VAL A 551 -98.57 1.20 18.92
N HIS A 552 -98.44 2.38 18.30
CA HIS A 552 -99.55 3.34 18.19
C HIS A 552 -100.76 2.76 17.46
N ARG A 553 -100.53 2.00 16.37
CA ARG A 553 -101.59 1.32 15.61
C ARG A 553 -102.27 0.21 16.42
N GLU A 554 -101.52 -0.51 17.26
CA GLU A 554 -102.06 -1.52 18.17
C GLU A 554 -102.90 -0.89 19.29
N VAL A 555 -102.43 0.22 19.88
CA VAL A 555 -103.20 1.00 20.87
C VAL A 555 -104.50 1.53 20.26
N GLN A 556 -104.45 2.10 19.05
CA GLN A 556 -105.66 2.54 18.32
C GLN A 556 -106.61 1.38 18.01
N ARG A 557 -106.08 0.19 17.66
CA ARG A 557 -106.89 -1.02 17.43
C ARG A 557 -107.54 -1.53 18.71
N GLY A 558 -106.85 -1.42 19.85
CA GLY A 558 -107.41 -1.68 21.18
C GLY A 558 -108.53 -0.72 21.55
N GLN A 559 -108.32 0.59 21.36
CA GLN A 559 -109.34 1.63 21.58
C GLN A 559 -110.58 1.40 20.69
N ALA A 560 -110.39 1.07 19.41
CA ALA A 560 -111.48 0.73 18.51
C ALA A 560 -112.28 -0.50 19.00
N LYS A 561 -111.60 -1.56 19.45
CA LYS A 561 -112.25 -2.77 20.00
C LYS A 561 -113.05 -2.46 21.27
N VAL A 562 -112.50 -1.66 22.19
CA VAL A 562 -113.22 -1.22 23.40
C VAL A 562 -114.46 -0.39 23.03
N SER A 563 -114.33 0.53 22.07
CA SER A 563 -115.47 1.33 21.59
C SER A 563 -116.55 0.46 20.89
N GLU A 564 -116.16 -0.60 20.18
CA GLU A 564 -117.11 -1.57 19.64
C GLU A 564 -117.82 -2.40 20.73
N GLU A 565 -117.10 -2.78 21.80
CA GLU A 565 -117.66 -3.47 22.97
C GLU A 565 -118.64 -2.56 23.75
N GLU A 566 -118.30 -1.29 23.95
CA GLU A 566 -119.21 -0.27 24.51
C GLU A 566 -120.45 -0.07 23.62
N ARG A 567 -120.26 0.08 22.31
CA ARG A 567 -121.35 0.19 21.33
C ARG A 567 -122.26 -1.05 21.36
N HIS A 568 -121.68 -2.24 21.52
CA HIS A 568 -122.44 -3.49 21.66
C HIS A 568 -123.22 -3.52 22.98
N LYS A 569 -122.61 -3.12 24.09
CA LYS A 569 -123.27 -3.00 25.39
C LYS A 569 -124.45 -2.03 25.34
N VAL A 570 -124.26 -0.83 24.80
CA VAL A 570 -125.34 0.17 24.61
C VAL A 570 -126.45 -0.37 23.68
N LYS A 571 -126.10 -1.15 22.64
CA LYS A 571 -127.08 -1.83 21.79
C LYS A 571 -127.91 -2.87 22.57
N MET A 572 -127.31 -3.60 23.52
CA MET A 572 -128.02 -4.54 24.37
C MET A 572 -128.90 -3.84 25.42
N GLU A 573 -128.40 -2.79 26.09
CA GLU A 573 -129.20 -1.94 26.98
C GLU A 573 -130.39 -1.31 26.25
N LEU A 574 -130.22 -0.89 24.99
CA LEU A 574 -131.31 -0.40 24.15
C LEU A 574 -132.35 -1.48 23.83
N GLN A 575 -131.94 -2.73 23.59
CA GLN A 575 -132.88 -3.84 23.37
C GLN A 575 -133.62 -4.21 24.66
N GLU A 576 -132.95 -4.23 25.82
CA GLU A 576 -133.64 -4.44 27.10
C GLU A 576 -134.66 -3.33 27.35
N ARG A 577 -134.30 -2.06 27.12
CA ARG A 577 -135.23 -0.93 27.25
C ARG A 577 -136.40 -1.01 26.26
N LYS A 578 -136.19 -1.46 25.02
CA LYS A 578 -137.27 -1.70 24.05
C LYS A 578 -138.25 -2.77 24.54
N LEU A 579 -137.75 -3.93 24.97
CA LEU A 579 -138.57 -5.00 25.56
C LEU A 579 -139.32 -4.53 26.82
N LYS A 580 -138.72 -3.62 27.60
CA LYS A 580 -139.35 -2.98 28.78
C LYS A 580 -140.45 -2.00 28.39
N VAL A 581 -140.26 -1.24 27.30
CA VAL A 581 -141.29 -0.37 26.71
C VAL A 581 -142.43 -1.18 26.09
N GLU A 582 -142.15 -2.31 25.43
CA GLU A 582 -143.19 -3.20 24.90
C GLU A 582 -144.02 -3.83 26.02
N LYS A 583 -143.38 -4.29 27.10
CA LYS A 583 -144.08 -4.75 28.32
C LYS A 583 -144.94 -3.66 28.95
N LEU A 584 -144.48 -2.40 28.95
CA LEU A 584 -145.25 -1.26 29.44
C LEU A 584 -146.39 -0.86 28.49
N LYS A 585 -146.21 -0.95 27.16
CA LYS A 585 -147.27 -0.75 26.17
C LYS A 585 -148.37 -1.79 26.31
N ALA A 586 -148.02 -3.09 26.37
CA ALA A 586 -148.98 -4.15 26.62
C ALA A 586 -149.75 -3.93 27.93
N LYS A 587 -149.07 -3.51 29.00
CA LYS A 587 -149.71 -3.17 30.28
C LYS A 587 -150.61 -1.94 30.20
N PHE A 588 -150.23 -0.93 29.41
CA PHE A 588 -151.06 0.25 29.15
C PHE A 588 -152.29 -0.09 28.30
N GLU A 589 -152.15 -0.93 27.27
CA GLU A 589 -153.28 -1.39 26.46
C GLU A 589 -154.27 -2.24 27.28
N THR A 590 -153.79 -3.07 28.22
CA THR A 590 -154.69 -3.76 29.17
C THR A 590 -155.37 -2.81 30.16
N LEU A 591 -154.73 -1.69 30.53
CA LEU A 591 -155.34 -0.68 31.39
C LEU A 591 -156.36 0.18 30.64
N ALA A 592 -156.03 0.62 29.42
CA ALA A 592 -156.92 1.39 28.57
C ALA A 592 -158.20 0.60 28.26
N LYS A 593 -158.07 -0.68 27.89
CA LYS A 593 -159.21 -1.58 27.66
C LYS A 593 -159.99 -1.90 28.94
N ALA A 594 -159.38 -1.80 30.12
CA ALA A 594 -160.08 -1.92 31.40
C ALA A 594 -160.78 -0.61 31.84
N THR A 595 -160.51 0.52 31.18
CA THR A 595 -161.22 1.80 31.38
C THR A 595 -162.28 2.08 30.31
N THR A 596 -162.52 1.18 29.35
CA THR A 596 -163.44 1.40 28.21
C THR A 596 -164.30 0.17 27.84
N ALA A 597 -164.80 -0.59 28.82
CA ALA A 597 -165.82 -1.64 28.62
C ALA A 597 -166.62 -1.93 29.91
N GLY A 598 -167.94 -2.15 29.79
CA GLY A 598 -168.90 -2.25 30.91
C GLY A 598 -169.61 -0.89 31.11
N ASP A 599 -170.62 -0.57 30.28
CA ASP A 599 -172.03 -1.03 30.35
C ASP A 599 -172.76 -0.42 31.58
N ASP A 600 -173.98 0.11 31.49
CA ASP A 600 -175.03 -0.11 30.47
C ASP A 600 -175.95 1.13 30.31
N SER A 601 -176.94 1.05 29.41
CA SER A 601 -178.08 1.97 29.13
C SER A 601 -177.83 3.31 28.39
N ASP A 602 -178.46 3.41 27.21
CA ASP A 602 -179.33 4.49 26.66
C ASP A 602 -179.17 5.92 27.23
N ASP A 603 -178.96 6.99 26.44
CA ASP A 603 -179.84 7.55 25.39
C ASP A 603 -179.12 8.70 24.62
N ASP A 604 -179.79 9.35 23.65
CA ASP A 604 -179.27 10.37 22.72
C ASP A 604 -178.54 11.61 23.35
N GLY A 605 -177.52 12.13 22.66
CA GLY A 605 -177.25 13.58 22.60
C GLY A 605 -175.88 14.13 23.06
N GLU A 606 -174.92 14.19 22.13
CA GLU A 606 -173.75 15.10 22.07
C GLU A 606 -172.74 15.16 23.25
N GLU A 607 -171.54 14.63 23.01
CA GLU A 607 -170.34 14.84 23.85
C GLU A 607 -169.91 16.32 23.88
N HIS A 608 -169.36 16.84 24.99
CA HIS A 608 -168.45 18.00 24.94
C HIS A 608 -167.37 17.99 26.05
N THR A 609 -166.18 18.48 25.70
CA THR A 609 -164.92 18.24 26.44
C THR A 609 -164.31 19.50 27.08
N GLN A 610 -163.23 19.30 27.85
CA GLN A 610 -162.59 20.22 28.82
C GLN A 610 -162.12 21.62 28.33
N ALA A 611 -162.32 21.98 27.05
CA ALA A 611 -161.79 23.23 26.46
C ALA A 611 -162.47 24.52 26.96
N TYR A 612 -163.77 24.46 27.29
CA TYR A 612 -164.61 25.64 27.60
C TYR A 612 -164.06 26.53 28.74
N TYR A 613 -163.47 25.93 29.76
CA TYR A 613 -162.96 26.65 30.94
C TYR A 613 -161.67 27.46 30.69
N VAL A 614 -160.92 27.16 29.63
CA VAL A 614 -159.63 27.82 29.34
C VAL A 614 -159.83 29.28 28.91
N ILE A 615 -160.87 29.55 28.11
CA ILE A 615 -161.11 30.87 27.50
C ILE A 615 -161.41 31.93 28.57
N LYS A 616 -162.15 31.58 29.61
CA LYS A 616 -162.55 32.49 30.70
C LYS A 616 -161.37 32.89 31.61
N ALA A 617 -160.25 32.17 31.57
CA ALA A 617 -159.05 32.50 32.34
C ALA A 617 -158.14 33.53 31.62
N ALA A 618 -158.26 33.70 30.31
CA ALA A 618 -157.38 34.58 29.53
C ALA A 618 -157.64 36.07 29.79
N GLN A 619 -158.90 36.50 29.82
CA GLN A 619 -159.26 37.93 29.88
C GLN A 619 -158.76 38.66 31.14
N LYS A 620 -158.69 37.97 32.28
CA LYS A 620 -158.16 38.54 33.55
C LYS A 620 -156.63 38.68 33.60
N ARG A 621 -155.91 38.25 32.56
CA ARG A 621 -154.45 38.20 32.54
C ARG A 621 -153.82 39.41 31.85
N GLU A 622 -154.56 40.08 30.95
CA GLU A 622 -154.03 41.20 30.16
C GLU A 622 -154.02 42.53 30.94
N GLU A 623 -155.00 42.75 31.83
CA GLU A 623 -155.11 43.96 32.65
C GLU A 623 -153.89 44.14 33.58
N LEU A 624 -153.49 43.06 34.28
CA LEU A 624 -152.31 43.03 35.15
C LEU A 624 -150.97 43.13 34.41
N GLN A 625 -150.96 42.98 33.08
CA GLN A 625 -149.71 43.00 32.32
C GLN A 625 -149.24 44.43 32.00
N ARG A 626 -150.17 45.38 31.82
CA ARG A 626 -149.83 46.79 31.51
C ARG A 626 -149.13 47.52 32.65
N GLU A 627 -149.51 47.23 33.90
CA GLU A 627 -148.83 47.79 35.09
C GLU A 627 -147.40 47.24 35.27
N GLY A 628 -147.10 46.06 34.70
CA GLY A 628 -145.76 45.48 34.71
C GLY A 628 -144.81 46.16 33.74
N ASP A 629 -145.25 46.46 32.52
CA ASP A 629 -144.40 47.02 31.45
C ASP A 629 -143.81 48.40 31.80
N GLU A 630 -144.52 49.23 32.57
CA GLU A 630 -144.01 50.55 33.01
C GLU A 630 -142.86 50.43 34.04
N LEU A 631 -142.97 49.48 34.99
CA LEU A 631 -141.92 49.21 35.98
C LEU A 631 -140.68 48.58 35.32
N ASP A 632 -140.89 47.68 34.35
CA ASP A 632 -139.81 47.08 33.57
C ASP A 632 -139.04 48.14 32.74
N GLY A 633 -139.72 49.20 32.29
CA GLY A 633 -139.11 50.37 31.65
C GLY A 633 -138.09 51.12 32.52
N LEU A 634 -138.31 51.16 33.85
CA LEU A 634 -137.38 51.76 34.80
C LEU A 634 -136.19 50.82 35.10
N ILE A 635 -136.46 49.53 35.32
CA ILE A 635 -135.41 48.51 35.55
C ILE A 635 -134.43 48.48 34.37
N ARG A 636 -134.94 48.47 33.14
CA ARG A 636 -134.12 48.49 31.90
C ARG A 636 -133.31 49.78 31.70
N LYS A 637 -133.48 50.84 32.51
CA LYS A 637 -132.52 51.97 32.56
C LYS A 637 -131.37 51.65 33.52
N ALA A 638 -131.69 51.30 34.78
CA ALA A 638 -130.70 50.96 35.80
C ALA A 638 -129.75 49.83 35.35
N GLU A 639 -130.25 48.79 34.68
CA GLU A 639 -129.40 47.74 34.12
C GLU A 639 -128.33 48.24 33.12
N ARG A 640 -128.65 49.25 32.30
CA ARG A 640 -127.71 49.81 31.31
C ARG A 640 -126.63 50.63 31.99
N GLU A 641 -126.98 51.38 33.02
CA GLU A 641 -126.05 52.16 33.84
C GLU A 641 -125.10 51.23 34.63
N ILE A 642 -125.62 50.14 35.21
CA ILE A 642 -124.82 49.10 35.87
C ILE A 642 -123.86 48.42 34.89
N ARG A 643 -124.34 47.98 33.71
CA ARG A 643 -123.47 47.35 32.68
C ARG A 643 -122.39 48.30 32.14
N ALA A 644 -122.66 49.61 32.06
CA ALA A 644 -121.66 50.60 31.70
C ALA A 644 -120.55 50.72 32.75
N LEU A 645 -120.91 50.78 34.03
CA LEU A 645 -119.96 50.80 35.15
C LEU A 645 -119.15 49.50 35.28
N GLU A 646 -119.78 48.35 35.04
CA GLU A 646 -119.09 47.05 35.08
C GLU A 646 -118.02 46.93 33.98
N ASN A 647 -118.32 47.43 32.78
CA ASN A 647 -117.37 47.45 31.66
C ASN A 647 -116.19 48.40 31.89
N THR A 648 -116.41 49.59 32.47
CA THR A 648 -115.29 50.49 32.82
C THR A 648 -114.40 49.90 33.90
N LEU A 649 -114.98 49.23 34.91
CA LEU A 649 -114.24 48.49 35.94
C LEU A 649 -113.41 47.33 35.36
N LYS A 650 -113.99 46.57 34.41
CA LYS A 650 -113.29 45.49 33.70
C LYS A 650 -112.08 46.00 32.90
N HIS A 651 -112.22 47.08 32.14
CA HIS A 651 -111.08 47.70 31.44
C HIS A 651 -109.99 48.22 32.41
N LEU A 652 -110.37 48.79 33.55
CA LEU A 652 -109.41 49.26 34.57
C LEU A 652 -108.64 48.11 35.23
N ASN A 653 -109.29 46.96 35.44
CA ASN A 653 -108.66 45.76 35.98
C ASN A 653 -107.74 45.08 34.96
N VAL A 654 -108.17 44.89 33.70
CA VAL A 654 -107.33 44.32 32.63
C VAL A 654 -106.03 45.11 32.48
N ARG A 655 -106.15 46.44 32.36
CA ARG A 655 -104.97 47.32 32.21
C ARG A 655 -104.06 47.31 33.45
N ASN A 656 -104.60 47.11 34.66
CA ASN A 656 -103.80 46.91 35.88
C ASN A 656 -103.10 45.55 35.90
N THR A 657 -103.72 44.48 35.41
CA THR A 657 -103.09 43.16 35.36
C THR A 657 -101.99 43.09 34.29
N GLU A 658 -102.20 43.69 33.12
CA GLU A 658 -101.18 43.82 32.08
C GLU A 658 -99.97 44.63 32.56
N TYR A 659 -100.22 45.78 33.19
CA TYR A 659 -99.16 46.65 33.73
C TYR A 659 -98.39 46.02 34.91
N ARG A 660 -98.96 45.04 35.61
CA ARG A 660 -98.25 44.24 36.62
C ARG A 660 -97.45 43.10 35.99
N ALA A 661 -98.01 42.43 34.97
CA ALA A 661 -97.32 41.39 34.23
C ALA A 661 -96.03 41.92 33.56
N SER A 662 -96.04 43.14 33.03
CA SER A 662 -94.89 43.76 32.36
C SER A 662 -93.68 44.08 33.26
N PHE A 663 -93.78 43.93 34.59
CA PHE A 663 -92.67 44.15 35.53
C PHE A 663 -92.15 42.87 36.21
N HIS A 664 -92.64 41.68 35.83
CA HIS A 664 -92.06 40.44 36.34
C HIS A 664 -90.68 40.18 35.70
N LYS A 665 -89.65 40.09 36.56
CA LYS A 665 -88.30 39.64 36.19
C LYS A 665 -88.36 38.19 35.69
N ALA A 666 -87.50 37.84 34.72
CA ALA A 666 -87.53 36.55 34.04
C ALA A 666 -87.59 35.34 35.01
N ASP A 667 -88.51 34.42 34.73
CA ASP A 667 -88.82 33.29 35.61
C ASP A 667 -87.69 32.25 35.63
N LEU A 668 -87.23 31.89 36.84
CA LEU A 668 -86.27 30.82 37.09
C LEU A 668 -86.82 29.42 36.78
N GLY A 669 -88.14 29.30 36.63
CA GLY A 669 -88.84 28.11 36.13
C GLY A 669 -89.05 28.06 34.61
N SER A 670 -88.61 29.07 33.84
CA SER A 670 -88.85 29.09 32.39
C SER A 670 -88.20 27.92 31.66
N ARG A 671 -88.77 27.55 30.50
CA ARG A 671 -88.23 26.51 29.62
C ARG A 671 -86.77 26.75 29.24
N GLU A 672 -86.38 28.02 29.07
CA GLU A 672 -85.02 28.44 28.73
C GLU A 672 -84.08 28.33 29.94
N ALA A 673 -84.55 28.68 31.14
CA ALA A 673 -83.80 28.50 32.38
C ALA A 673 -83.58 26.99 32.71
N GLN A 674 -84.57 26.15 32.44
CA GLN A 674 -84.46 24.69 32.55
C GLN A 674 -83.51 24.12 31.47
N GLN A 675 -83.58 24.61 30.23
CA GLN A 675 -82.64 24.22 29.17
C GLN A 675 -81.20 24.63 29.50
N ALA A 676 -80.98 25.82 30.07
CA ALA A 676 -79.66 26.25 30.53
C ALA A 676 -79.10 25.32 31.61
N ARG A 677 -79.89 24.97 32.65
CA ARG A 677 -79.47 24.00 33.68
C ARG A 677 -79.17 22.62 33.11
N ASN A 678 -80.01 22.12 32.21
CA ASN A 678 -79.80 20.83 31.56
C ASN A 678 -78.51 20.83 30.72
N LEU A 679 -78.18 21.95 30.06
CA LEU A 679 -76.93 22.11 29.32
C LEU A 679 -75.71 22.23 30.25
N GLU A 680 -75.82 22.92 31.38
CA GLU A 680 -74.76 22.95 32.41
C GLU A 680 -74.50 21.56 33.00
N GLU A 681 -75.54 20.76 33.24
CA GLU A 681 -75.43 19.39 33.74
C GLU A 681 -74.89 18.41 32.68
N GLN A 682 -75.24 18.59 31.40
CA GLN A 682 -74.61 17.89 30.28
C GLN A 682 -73.13 18.26 30.14
N VAL A 683 -72.76 19.54 30.26
CA VAL A 683 -71.36 20.00 30.26
C VAL A 683 -70.58 19.44 31.47
N LYS A 684 -71.22 19.35 32.64
CA LYS A 684 -70.61 18.75 33.84
C LYS A 684 -70.38 17.25 33.66
N THR A 685 -71.39 16.49 33.25
CA THR A 685 -71.27 15.03 33.01
C THR A 685 -70.29 14.71 31.88
N ALA A 686 -70.23 15.54 30.82
CA ALA A 686 -69.20 15.43 29.79
C ALA A 686 -67.77 15.72 30.31
N LYS A 687 -67.60 16.71 31.20
CA LYS A 687 -66.30 16.98 31.88
C LYS A 687 -65.89 15.83 32.80
N ASP A 688 -66.82 15.26 33.56
CA ASP A 688 -66.56 14.11 34.43
C ASP A 688 -66.20 12.86 33.62
N ALA A 689 -66.87 12.63 32.48
CA ALA A 689 -66.53 11.57 31.54
C ALA A 689 -65.14 11.78 30.90
N LEU A 690 -64.81 13.01 30.47
CA LEU A 690 -63.49 13.38 29.97
C LEU A 690 -62.40 13.15 31.03
N PHE A 691 -62.66 13.48 32.29
CA PHE A 691 -61.72 13.27 33.40
C PHE A 691 -61.48 11.78 33.65
N ARG A 692 -62.54 10.95 33.64
CA ARG A 692 -62.42 9.48 33.70
C ARG A 692 -61.57 8.95 32.53
N LYS A 693 -61.86 9.37 31.29
CA LYS A 693 -61.10 8.95 30.11
C LYS A 693 -59.64 9.41 30.11
N LYS A 694 -59.32 10.58 30.66
CA LYS A 694 -57.93 11.01 30.89
C LYS A 694 -57.22 10.14 31.94
N LYS A 695 -57.91 9.74 33.02
CA LYS A 695 -57.36 8.85 34.06
C LYS A 695 -57.20 7.40 33.58
N GLU A 696 -58.08 6.95 32.70
CA GLU A 696 -57.94 5.66 31.99
C GLU A 696 -56.75 5.72 31.01
N LEU A 697 -56.64 6.77 30.19
CA LEU A 697 -55.50 6.97 29.29
C LEU A 697 -54.16 6.96 30.04
N GLN A 698 -54.07 7.67 31.18
CA GLN A 698 -52.86 7.72 31.99
C GLN A 698 -52.47 6.34 32.55
N ARG A 699 -53.44 5.48 32.88
CA ARG A 699 -53.19 4.08 33.27
C ARG A 699 -52.68 3.26 32.10
N MET A 700 -53.39 3.28 30.97
CA MET A 700 -52.95 2.57 29.76
C MET A 700 -51.54 3.02 29.31
N GLN A 701 -51.14 4.26 29.61
CA GLN A 701 -49.78 4.76 29.39
C GLN A 701 -48.77 4.18 30.39
N THR A 702 -49.06 4.12 31.70
CA THR A 702 -48.17 3.47 32.67
C THR A 702 -48.02 1.98 32.42
N ASP A 703 -49.12 1.31 32.09
CA ASP A 703 -49.15 -0.14 31.82
C ASP A 703 -48.29 -0.47 30.57
N LEU A 704 -48.41 0.36 29.52
CA LEU A 704 -47.59 0.26 28.31
C LEU A 704 -46.11 0.64 28.52
N GLU A 705 -45.80 1.51 29.48
CA GLU A 705 -44.41 1.76 29.91
C GLU A 705 -43.84 0.60 30.72
N GLU A 706 -44.63 -0.06 31.57
CA GLU A 706 -44.21 -1.29 32.27
C GLU A 706 -43.99 -2.45 31.29
N ASP A 707 -44.91 -2.70 30.36
CA ASP A 707 -44.76 -3.77 29.37
C ASP A 707 -43.57 -3.53 28.44
N ARG A 708 -43.27 -2.28 28.07
CA ARG A 708 -42.01 -1.94 27.36
C ARG A 708 -40.76 -2.28 28.16
N ARG A 709 -40.77 -2.11 29.48
CA ARG A 709 -39.66 -2.52 30.35
C ARG A 709 -39.55 -4.04 30.46
N ARG A 710 -40.69 -4.76 30.53
CA ARG A 710 -40.74 -6.23 30.50
C ARG A 710 -40.17 -6.79 29.20
N VAL A 711 -40.55 -6.22 28.05
CA VAL A 711 -40.00 -6.61 26.74
C VAL A 711 -38.49 -6.39 26.69
N ALA A 712 -37.99 -5.21 27.07
CA ALA A 712 -36.54 -4.95 27.09
C ALA A 712 -35.75 -5.90 28.01
N GLN A 713 -36.33 -6.32 29.14
CA GLN A 713 -35.75 -7.32 30.04
C GLN A 713 -35.76 -8.74 29.43
N LEU A 714 -36.77 -9.08 28.63
CA LEU A 714 -36.82 -10.35 27.90
C LEU A 714 -35.83 -10.36 26.73
N ASP A 715 -35.67 -9.24 26.01
CA ASP A 715 -34.67 -9.09 24.95
C ASP A 715 -33.24 -9.24 25.49
N GLU A 716 -32.94 -8.65 26.67
CA GLU A 716 -31.66 -8.81 27.37
C GLU A 716 -31.42 -10.26 27.84
N GLN A 717 -32.47 -10.95 28.29
CA GLN A 717 -32.40 -12.38 28.63
C GLN A 717 -32.17 -13.27 27.39
N ILE A 718 -32.84 -12.98 26.27
CA ILE A 718 -32.65 -13.68 24.99
C ILE A 718 -31.21 -13.53 24.51
N ALA A 719 -30.67 -12.30 24.45
CA ALA A 719 -29.28 -12.06 24.05
C ALA A 719 -28.26 -12.78 24.96
N SER A 720 -28.52 -12.85 26.26
CA SER A 720 -27.72 -13.62 27.22
C SER A 720 -27.78 -15.14 26.97
N MET A 721 -28.97 -15.67 26.66
CA MET A 721 -29.14 -17.09 26.29
C MET A 721 -28.52 -17.42 24.93
N GLU A 722 -28.62 -16.53 23.94
CA GLU A 722 -27.97 -16.69 22.63
C GLU A 722 -26.45 -16.73 22.74
N ALA A 723 -25.85 -15.82 23.53
CA ALA A 723 -24.41 -15.85 23.81
C ALA A 723 -23.98 -17.14 24.57
N HIS A 724 -24.83 -17.68 25.44
CA HIS A 724 -24.57 -18.94 26.11
C HIS A 724 -24.68 -20.15 25.15
N ILE A 725 -25.65 -20.15 24.24
CA ILE A 725 -25.78 -21.15 23.17
C ILE A 725 -24.58 -21.10 22.22
N GLU A 726 -24.12 -19.90 21.83
CA GLU A 726 -22.93 -19.74 21.00
C GLU A 726 -21.69 -20.32 21.71
N HIS A 727 -21.44 -19.95 22.97
CA HIS A 727 -20.36 -20.52 23.77
C HIS A 727 -20.44 -22.06 23.85
N LEU A 728 -21.63 -22.63 24.12
CA LEU A 728 -21.83 -24.08 24.14
C LEU A 728 -21.56 -24.74 22.78
N SER A 729 -21.94 -24.11 21.67
CA SER A 729 -21.63 -24.60 20.32
C SER A 729 -20.13 -24.57 20.02
N GLN A 730 -19.42 -23.54 20.50
CA GLN A 730 -17.97 -23.43 20.35
C GLN A 730 -17.24 -24.51 21.17
N THR A 731 -17.68 -24.79 22.41
CA THR A 731 -17.11 -25.88 23.22
C THR A 731 -17.46 -27.26 22.66
N GLN A 732 -18.66 -27.47 22.11
CA GLN A 732 -19.00 -28.70 21.37
C GLN A 732 -18.08 -28.89 20.16
N ALA A 733 -17.89 -27.86 19.32
CA ALA A 733 -17.02 -27.93 18.15
C ALA A 733 -15.53 -28.15 18.51
N GLN A 734 -15.09 -27.73 19.70
CA GLN A 734 -13.78 -28.09 20.24
C GLN A 734 -13.72 -29.58 20.63
N VAL A 735 -14.69 -30.07 21.41
CA VAL A 735 -14.75 -31.47 21.86
C VAL A 735 -14.85 -32.44 20.67
N GLU A 736 -15.59 -32.10 19.62
CA GLU A 736 -15.68 -32.90 18.38
C GLU A 736 -14.33 -32.99 17.64
N ARG A 737 -13.51 -31.93 17.67
CA ARG A 737 -12.14 -31.95 17.13
C ARG A 737 -11.21 -32.81 17.99
N GLU A 738 -11.24 -32.62 19.30
CA GLU A 738 -10.45 -33.43 20.25
C GLU A 738 -10.82 -34.92 20.15
N GLU A 739 -12.09 -35.26 19.95
CA GLU A 739 -12.52 -36.65 19.70
C GLU A 739 -11.99 -37.17 18.35
N ALA A 740 -12.05 -36.37 17.28
CA ALA A 740 -11.52 -36.76 15.98
C ALA A 740 -10.00 -37.01 16.00
N GLU A 741 -9.24 -36.15 16.69
CA GLU A 741 -7.80 -36.32 16.90
C GLU A 741 -7.49 -37.57 17.74
N GLN A 742 -8.24 -37.82 18.82
CA GLN A 742 -8.09 -39.02 19.63
C GLN A 742 -8.44 -40.30 18.84
N ARG A 743 -9.51 -40.29 18.04
CA ARG A 743 -9.87 -41.41 17.14
C ARG A 743 -8.75 -41.71 16.15
N ALA A 744 -8.17 -40.69 15.51
CA ALA A 744 -7.04 -40.86 14.59
C ALA A 744 -5.77 -41.37 15.29
N ALA A 745 -5.49 -40.90 16.52
CA ALA A 745 -4.38 -41.40 17.33
C ALA A 745 -4.58 -42.87 17.75
N ILE A 746 -5.80 -43.27 18.12
CA ILE A 746 -6.18 -44.65 18.44
C ILE A 746 -6.02 -45.54 17.20
N GLU A 747 -6.48 -45.11 16.02
CA GLU A 747 -6.32 -45.90 14.80
C GLU A 747 -4.84 -46.10 14.43
N LYS A 748 -4.02 -45.05 14.54
CA LYS A 748 -2.57 -45.12 14.33
C LYS A 748 -1.89 -46.06 15.34
N ALA A 749 -2.33 -46.05 16.60
CA ALA A 749 -1.85 -46.97 17.62
C ALA A 749 -2.29 -48.42 17.34
N ALA A 750 -3.54 -48.66 16.95
CA ALA A 750 -4.07 -49.99 16.61
C ALA A 750 -3.31 -50.61 15.43
N ARG A 751 -3.14 -49.87 14.32
CA ARG A 751 -2.30 -50.28 13.17
C ARG A 751 -0.86 -50.59 13.60
N ARG A 752 -0.30 -49.88 14.59
CA ARG A 752 1.04 -50.15 15.12
C ARG A 752 1.10 -51.40 16.00
N VAL A 753 0.08 -51.66 16.81
CA VAL A 753 -0.06 -52.90 17.60
C VAL A 753 -0.20 -54.11 16.66
N GLU A 754 -0.97 -53.99 15.58
CA GLU A 754 -1.11 -55.04 14.56
C GLU A 754 0.20 -55.36 13.83
N GLN A 755 1.00 -54.34 13.48
CA GLN A 755 2.35 -54.53 12.94
C GLN A 755 3.29 -55.25 13.93
N LEU A 756 3.17 -54.97 15.23
CA LEU A 756 4.02 -55.56 16.25
C LEU A 756 3.59 -56.99 16.64
N SER A 757 2.29 -57.28 16.68
CA SER A 757 1.77 -58.63 16.93
C SER A 757 2.04 -59.56 15.74
N THR A 758 1.86 -59.09 14.50
CA THR A 758 2.24 -59.87 13.31
C THR A 758 3.74 -60.17 13.26
N ALA A 759 4.60 -59.20 13.59
CA ALA A 759 6.04 -59.43 13.75
C ALA A 759 6.37 -60.42 14.89
N HIS A 760 5.67 -60.31 16.03
CA HIS A 760 5.83 -61.21 17.17
C HIS A 760 5.46 -62.66 16.81
N ARG A 761 4.29 -62.89 16.19
CA ARG A 761 3.84 -64.22 15.75
C ARG A 761 4.85 -64.88 14.80
N VAL A 762 5.40 -64.12 13.85
CA VAL A 762 6.45 -64.58 12.94
C VAL A 762 7.73 -64.97 13.71
N ALA A 763 8.17 -64.14 14.66
CA ALA A 763 9.34 -64.44 15.49
C ALA A 763 9.13 -65.66 16.43
N SER A 764 7.92 -65.87 16.93
CA SER A 764 7.55 -67.04 17.74
C SER A 764 7.28 -68.31 16.93
N GLY A 765 7.30 -68.26 15.59
CA GLY A 765 6.96 -69.40 14.73
C GLY A 765 5.47 -69.80 14.77
N VAL A 766 4.59 -68.88 15.17
CA VAL A 766 3.15 -69.11 15.35
C VAL A 766 2.37 -68.65 14.09
N PRO A 767 1.38 -69.41 13.60
CA PRO A 767 0.57 -69.00 12.46
C PRO A 767 -0.09 -67.62 12.68
N ALA A 768 -0.14 -66.79 11.62
CA ALA A 768 -0.56 -65.39 11.72
C ALA A 768 -1.98 -65.18 12.29
N ALA A 769 -2.86 -66.19 12.17
CA ALA A 769 -4.24 -66.17 12.68
C ALA A 769 -4.39 -66.64 14.14
N THR A 770 -3.32 -67.08 14.81
CA THR A 770 -3.35 -67.56 16.20
C THR A 770 -2.63 -66.61 17.15
N GLU A 771 -3.35 -66.11 18.14
CA GLU A 771 -2.84 -65.22 19.19
C GLU A 771 -1.95 -65.96 20.19
N THR A 772 -0.83 -65.35 20.58
CA THR A 772 0.08 -65.90 21.61
C THR A 772 -0.49 -65.72 23.04
N LEU A 773 0.14 -66.35 24.02
CA LEU A 773 -0.21 -66.15 25.43
C LEU A 773 0.12 -64.72 25.89
N ASP A 774 1.21 -64.15 25.39
CA ASP A 774 1.69 -62.81 25.75
C ASP A 774 0.78 -61.73 25.16
N GLU A 775 0.29 -61.91 23.93
CA GLU A 775 -0.74 -61.05 23.34
C GLU A 775 -2.03 -61.09 24.17
N LYS A 776 -2.46 -62.27 24.63
CA LYS A 776 -3.63 -62.42 25.51
C LYS A 776 -3.42 -61.79 26.88
N ALA A 777 -2.22 -61.89 27.45
CA ALA A 777 -1.86 -61.23 28.71
C ALA A 777 -1.88 -59.70 28.55
N PHE A 778 -1.31 -59.18 27.47
CA PHE A 778 -1.31 -57.75 27.16
C PHE A 778 -2.72 -57.21 26.89
N MET A 779 -3.54 -57.93 26.14
CA MET A 779 -4.96 -57.58 25.92
C MET A 779 -5.76 -57.61 27.23
N ALA A 780 -5.55 -58.59 28.10
CA ALA A 780 -6.20 -58.66 29.41
C ALA A 780 -5.76 -57.50 30.34
N GLN A 781 -4.49 -57.08 30.28
CA GLN A 781 -4.02 -55.89 30.99
C GLN A 781 -4.62 -54.61 30.40
N ALA A 782 -4.62 -54.46 29.07
CA ALA A 782 -5.21 -53.30 28.39
C ALA A 782 -6.69 -53.12 28.75
N VAL A 783 -7.49 -54.20 28.70
CA VAL A 783 -8.91 -54.19 29.12
C VAL A 783 -9.08 -53.82 30.59
N ARG A 784 -8.18 -54.27 31.47
CA ARG A 784 -8.19 -53.89 32.89
C ARG A 784 -7.90 -52.41 33.08
N ASP A 785 -6.92 -51.87 32.36
CA ASP A 785 -6.52 -50.47 32.46
C ASP A 785 -7.54 -49.53 31.78
N THR A 786 -8.19 -49.91 30.68
CA THR A 786 -9.33 -49.15 30.14
C THR A 786 -10.50 -49.12 31.12
N ASN A 787 -10.82 -50.24 31.77
CA ASN A 787 -11.89 -50.28 32.78
C ASN A 787 -11.57 -49.39 34.00
N ASN A 788 -10.30 -49.37 34.45
CA ASN A 788 -9.86 -48.48 35.52
C ASN A 788 -9.95 -46.99 35.12
N ASN A 789 -9.57 -46.66 33.86
CA ASN A 789 -9.69 -45.30 33.34
C ASN A 789 -11.15 -44.84 33.22
N VAL A 790 -12.03 -45.66 32.64
CA VAL A 790 -13.47 -45.33 32.51
C VAL A 790 -14.13 -45.15 33.89
N LEU A 791 -13.81 -46.01 34.86
CA LEU A 791 -14.31 -45.83 36.24
C LEU A 791 -13.76 -44.57 36.91
N PHE A 792 -12.58 -44.08 36.52
CA PHE A 792 -12.03 -42.83 37.03
C PHE A 792 -12.69 -41.59 36.38
N THR A 793 -12.89 -41.58 35.07
CA THR A 793 -13.54 -40.46 34.37
C THR A 793 -15.02 -40.31 34.75
N LEU A 794 -15.74 -41.42 34.92
CA LEU A 794 -17.07 -41.42 35.55
C LEU A 794 -17.04 -40.83 36.98
N GLY A 795 -15.94 -41.03 37.71
CA GLY A 795 -15.68 -40.45 39.03
C GLY A 795 -15.27 -38.96 39.02
N GLN A 796 -14.95 -38.39 37.85
CA GLN A 796 -14.74 -36.95 37.62
C GLN A 796 -16.05 -36.28 37.22
N LEU A 797 -16.79 -36.86 36.26
CA LEU A 797 -18.15 -36.46 35.89
C LEU A 797 -19.08 -36.37 37.12
N ALA A 798 -18.97 -37.33 38.04
CA ALA A 798 -19.71 -37.32 39.32
C ALA A 798 -19.31 -36.22 40.32
N ARG A 799 -18.25 -35.43 40.04
CA ARG A 799 -17.82 -34.25 40.83
C ARG A 799 -18.17 -32.95 40.13
N GLU A 800 -18.07 -32.93 38.80
CA GLU A 800 -18.42 -31.79 37.94
C GLU A 800 -19.94 -31.60 37.86
N PHE A 801 -20.71 -32.70 37.92
CA PHE A 801 -22.17 -32.70 37.89
C PHE A 801 -22.76 -33.39 39.14
N PRO A 802 -22.92 -32.66 40.28
CA PRO A 802 -23.38 -33.24 41.55
C PRO A 802 -24.74 -33.95 41.47
N GLU A 803 -25.62 -33.49 40.57
CA GLU A 803 -26.94 -34.10 40.32
C GLU A 803 -26.83 -35.57 39.85
N LEU A 804 -25.78 -35.90 39.08
CA LEU A 804 -25.52 -37.24 38.57
C LEU A 804 -24.80 -38.13 39.58
N GLN A 805 -24.22 -37.56 40.65
CA GLN A 805 -23.37 -38.28 41.60
C GLN A 805 -24.13 -39.44 42.28
N GLY A 806 -25.36 -39.20 42.74
CA GLY A 806 -26.17 -40.20 43.44
C GLY A 806 -26.64 -41.34 42.54
N SER A 807 -27.12 -41.03 41.32
CA SER A 807 -27.56 -42.03 40.35
C SER A 807 -26.40 -42.87 39.82
N LEU A 808 -25.25 -42.24 39.52
CA LEU A 808 -24.08 -42.92 38.98
C LEU A 808 -23.42 -43.81 40.05
N ALA A 809 -23.33 -43.35 41.30
CA ALA A 809 -22.85 -44.18 42.40
C ALA A 809 -23.70 -45.44 42.60
N MET A 810 -25.03 -45.31 42.60
CA MET A 810 -25.94 -46.48 42.67
C MET A 810 -25.79 -47.41 41.46
N ALA A 811 -25.64 -46.88 40.24
CA ALA A 811 -25.48 -47.67 39.03
C ALA A 811 -24.17 -48.49 39.06
N VAL A 812 -23.04 -47.86 39.39
CA VAL A 812 -21.73 -48.52 39.50
C VAL A 812 -21.75 -49.58 40.62
N GLN A 813 -22.37 -49.27 41.76
CA GLN A 813 -22.48 -50.21 42.89
C GLN A 813 -23.36 -51.44 42.58
N ARG A 814 -24.40 -51.31 41.75
CA ARG A 814 -25.24 -52.45 41.31
C ARG A 814 -24.46 -53.52 40.53
N TYR A 815 -23.41 -53.12 39.81
CA TYR A 815 -22.52 -54.04 39.10
C TYR A 815 -21.31 -54.50 39.94
N GLY A 816 -21.29 -54.21 41.24
CA GLY A 816 -20.20 -54.58 42.15
C GLY A 816 -18.89 -53.79 41.95
N LEU A 817 -18.90 -52.80 41.07
CA LEU A 817 -17.75 -51.96 40.76
C LEU A 817 -17.58 -50.84 41.80
N ARG A 818 -16.40 -50.22 41.82
CA ARG A 818 -16.11 -49.02 42.63
C ARG A 818 -15.34 -48.02 41.77
N MET A 819 -15.75 -46.75 41.79
CA MET A 819 -14.99 -45.69 41.13
C MET A 819 -13.70 -45.40 41.94
N PRO A 820 -12.50 -45.47 41.33
CA PRO A 820 -11.25 -45.23 42.03
C PRO A 820 -11.12 -43.75 42.42
N SER A 821 -10.62 -43.48 43.63
CA SER A 821 -10.47 -42.11 44.14
C SER A 821 -9.24 -41.37 43.63
N ARG A 822 -8.30 -42.10 43.01
CA ARG A 822 -7.04 -41.63 42.40
C ARG A 822 -7.00 -42.06 40.93
N PRO A 823 -6.33 -41.30 40.05
CA PRO A 823 -6.13 -41.72 38.66
C PRO A 823 -5.34 -43.04 38.62
N PRO A 824 -5.63 -43.94 37.67
CA PRO A 824 -4.83 -45.16 37.50
C PRO A 824 -3.39 -44.80 37.12
N SER A 825 -2.44 -45.26 37.92
CA SER A 825 -1.01 -45.03 37.68
C SER A 825 -0.56 -45.79 36.43
N ARG A 826 -0.15 -45.06 35.38
CA ARG A 826 0.42 -45.60 34.14
C ARG A 826 1.58 -46.54 34.49
N ALA A 827 1.38 -47.85 34.31
CA ALA A 827 2.37 -48.85 34.67
C ALA A 827 3.48 -48.91 33.61
N VAL A 828 4.73 -48.87 34.10
CA VAL A 828 5.96 -49.28 33.41
C VAL A 828 6.27 -48.57 32.08
N THR A 829 7.15 -47.57 32.17
CA THR A 829 8.24 -47.47 31.17
C THR A 829 9.18 -48.64 31.37
N ALA A 830 9.42 -49.42 30.32
CA ALA A 830 10.59 -50.29 30.17
C ALA A 830 11.40 -49.76 28.97
N ASP A 831 12.68 -50.12 28.91
CA ASP A 831 13.66 -49.63 27.92
C ASP A 831 13.33 -50.04 26.47
#